data_AF-A0A8C5CM20-F1
#
_entry.id   AF-A0A8C5CM20-F1
#
_cell.length_a   1.000
_cell.length_b   1.000
_cell.length_c   1.000
_cell.angle_alpha   90.00
_cell.angle_beta   90.00
_cell.angle_gamma   90.00
#
_symmetry.space_group_name_H-M   'P 1'
#
loop_
_entity.id
_entity.type
_entity.pdbx_description
1 polymer ?
#
loop_
_entity_poly.entity_id
_entity_poly.type
_entity_poly.pdbx_seq_one_letter_code
_entity_poly.pdbx_strand_id
1 'polypeptide(L)'
;MDEPGADGVMDVPEEAPPADLLHNINNNNHGNDKDGGVGDPTPSDPEEEEISTTSETGALPSSAQRPPEPSPPPTLAANGGVPNGPSTPPSVPAGSSVAPSPQTDSPDPAAVRSHALSSPYDTDCSRKLLAEIQRSVSQESLLDELESEILACRKGNRPECMAAFEKCVQHKYTQQEHAIKRLQDENKKHQDLILGICSEKDTMRGELKKRGEMERLHVATISKLEDRVGELLKELRESRDKMVHQDQSTKASVHQLQRDMAQRLEQLNKKCDEARQEKETMVMKYVRGEKEALDLRRDKESLEKKLREATKEVDRQALRGNQLAQEKGRLQQLHDAKEGEVSRMTRELDKLKEEINSQLIKAKWAQNKLKSESDAHKETKDKLKETTAKLVQAKEETEQIRKNCQDIIRTYQESEEIKSNELDAKLKETKGELEKRKQEHTDQQEVHRVKAKELEDLRRKYKESMDELETLRTKLRCLEEERPRWEEELQKYREMINRQKAEIGQQRERLGEIDRLEEQHLQDQQEVSALQEESGGLNGQISELQRDVEGSREREAELLGFTEKLSSKNAQLQSESNGLQGHLDALRAGATDLQARLQDTQGLLQDKAQRLRQEEAQRQQEVQALQGERAALQTEVGQLSTRLGEVRDELVTQKRKQAASIKDLTKQLIQAHKRLDQADQNGGCDREGSSMGSRSSSSGNTTSCFFQQHLQTPSVMVVDSYPEVDKTLLVERIVRLQKALARKQEKMEFMEDHIKQLVEEIRRKTKILQSYVLREESGALSSEASDNNKAALGRRGGIMASLYTSHPADAGLTLDLSLEINRKLQAVLEDTLLKNITLKASETKRRRLIIPQHYSSQLLS
;
A
#
# COMPACT_ATOMS: atom_id res chain seq x y z
N MET A 1 22.47 -52.61 41.17
CA MET A 1 22.82 -51.34 41.83
C MET A 1 21.95 -50.28 41.18
N ASP A 2 21.60 -49.27 41.96
CA ASP A 2 21.09 -47.96 41.53
C ASP A 2 19.71 -47.96 40.83
N GLU A 3 18.67 -48.13 41.67
CA GLU A 3 17.39 -47.38 41.63
C GLU A 3 17.64 -45.88 41.99
N PRO A 4 16.62 -44.98 42.03
CA PRO A 4 15.19 -45.05 41.64
C PRO A 4 14.82 -43.93 40.62
N GLY A 5 13.57 -43.63 40.21
CA GLY A 5 12.22 -44.15 40.48
C GLY A 5 11.15 -43.01 40.41
N ALA A 6 9.86 -43.35 40.60
CA ALA A 6 8.69 -42.43 40.80
C ALA A 6 8.28 -41.52 39.59
N ASP A 7 7.02 -41.08 39.41
CA ASP A 7 5.72 -41.44 40.05
C ASP A 7 4.50 -41.02 39.17
N GLY A 8 3.28 -41.44 39.53
CA GLY A 8 1.99 -40.89 39.03
C GLY A 8 1.40 -41.58 37.78
N VAL A 9 0.29 -42.34 37.73
CA VAL A 9 -0.95 -42.58 38.55
C VAL A 9 -2.23 -41.88 38.01
N MET A 10 -3.12 -42.70 37.41
CA MET A 10 -4.57 -42.48 37.15
C MET A 10 -4.97 -41.35 36.16
N ASP A 11 -6.14 -41.36 35.49
CA ASP A 11 -7.31 -42.25 35.62
C ASP A 11 -8.05 -42.54 34.28
N VAL A 12 -9.06 -43.41 34.34
CA VAL A 12 -10.04 -43.84 33.30
C VAL A 12 -11.43 -43.24 33.74
N PRO A 13 -12.59 -43.20 33.01
CA PRO A 13 -13.04 -44.02 31.86
C PRO A 13 -13.94 -43.34 30.79
N GLU A 14 -14.51 -44.17 29.88
CA GLU A 14 -15.87 -44.15 29.24
C GLU A 14 -16.47 -42.83 28.64
N GLU A 15 -17.39 -42.82 27.66
CA GLU A 15 -18.22 -43.86 27.00
C GLU A 15 -18.50 -43.46 25.51
N ALA A 16 -19.38 -44.19 24.79
CA ALA A 16 -19.77 -43.96 23.38
C ALA A 16 -21.32 -43.83 23.24
N PRO A 17 -21.99 -43.86 22.05
CA PRO A 17 -21.53 -43.69 20.67
C PRO A 17 -22.12 -42.41 19.95
N PRO A 18 -23.35 -42.34 19.36
CA PRO A 18 -23.96 -43.09 18.26
C PRO A 18 -24.50 -42.26 17.04
N ALA A 19 -24.94 -43.01 16.01
CA ALA A 19 -26.07 -42.76 15.09
C ALA A 19 -25.86 -42.17 13.67
N ASP A 20 -26.39 -42.91 12.68
CA ASP A 20 -26.53 -42.56 11.27
C ASP A 20 -27.72 -41.61 10.97
N LEU A 21 -27.75 -41.01 9.76
CA LEU A 21 -29.01 -40.87 9.02
C LEU A 21 -28.81 -40.71 7.49
N LEU A 22 -29.62 -41.45 6.73
CA LEU A 22 -29.66 -41.51 5.26
C LEU A 22 -30.59 -40.41 4.68
N HIS A 23 -30.23 -39.78 3.54
CA HIS A 23 -30.97 -39.97 2.27
C HIS A 23 -30.41 -39.24 1.02
N ASN A 24 -30.80 -39.75 -0.15
CA ASN A 24 -30.71 -39.09 -1.47
C ASN A 24 -31.68 -37.90 -1.61
N ILE A 25 -31.42 -36.96 -2.54
CA ILE A 25 -32.32 -36.64 -3.69
C ILE A 25 -31.73 -35.59 -4.68
N ASN A 26 -31.39 -36.08 -5.88
CA ASN A 26 -31.78 -35.61 -7.24
C ASN A 26 -31.78 -34.11 -7.68
N ASN A 27 -31.01 -33.82 -8.74
CA ASN A 27 -31.23 -32.94 -9.91
C ASN A 27 -32.19 -31.70 -9.86
N ASN A 28 -31.62 -30.50 -10.01
CA ASN A 28 -31.75 -29.59 -11.20
C ASN A 28 -31.07 -28.23 -10.89
N ASN A 29 -30.14 -27.68 -11.67
CA ASN A 29 -30.18 -27.25 -13.09
C ASN A 29 -30.89 -25.90 -13.32
N HIS A 30 -30.12 -24.80 -13.24
CA HIS A 30 -30.22 -23.48 -13.92
C HIS A 30 -28.97 -22.66 -13.51
N GLY A 31 -28.28 -21.85 -14.32
CA GLY A 31 -28.31 -21.76 -15.78
C GLY A 31 -28.63 -20.37 -16.37
N ASN A 32 -27.72 -19.38 -16.25
CA ASN A 32 -27.39 -18.37 -17.29
C ASN A 32 -26.21 -17.45 -16.84
N ASP A 33 -25.22 -17.18 -17.71
CA ASP A 33 -25.00 -15.93 -18.49
C ASP A 33 -24.79 -14.65 -17.65
N LYS A 34 -23.87 -13.69 -17.94
CA LYS A 34 -22.82 -13.47 -18.98
C LYS A 34 -21.95 -12.28 -18.51
N ASP A 35 -20.79 -11.89 -19.03
CA ASP A 35 -19.87 -12.30 -20.13
C ASP A 35 -18.43 -11.89 -19.64
N GLY A 36 -17.28 -12.00 -20.32
CA GLY A 36 -16.92 -12.40 -21.69
C GLY A 36 -15.69 -11.62 -22.18
N GLY A 37 -14.58 -12.31 -22.52
CA GLY A 37 -13.37 -11.68 -23.07
C GLY A 37 -12.07 -12.45 -22.78
N VAL A 38 -11.51 -13.12 -23.80
CA VAL A 38 -10.16 -13.71 -23.81
C VAL A 38 -9.53 -13.40 -25.17
N GLY A 39 -8.26 -13.00 -25.18
CA GLY A 39 -7.47 -12.78 -26.40
C GLY A 39 -6.40 -13.87 -26.58
N ASP A 40 -6.10 -14.17 -27.84
CA ASP A 40 -4.94 -14.98 -28.26
C ASP A 40 -3.62 -14.22 -28.02
N PRO A 41 -2.48 -14.92 -27.81
CA PRO A 41 -1.64 -15.18 -28.98
C PRO A 41 -0.88 -16.53 -29.01
N THR A 42 -0.55 -16.94 -30.24
CA THR A 42 0.32 -18.08 -30.62
C THR A 42 1.72 -17.56 -31.08
N PRO A 43 2.78 -18.37 -31.27
CA PRO A 43 4.05 -18.10 -30.57
C PRO A 43 5.24 -17.64 -31.44
N SER A 44 6.33 -17.28 -30.75
CA SER A 44 7.68 -16.96 -31.27
C SER A 44 8.43 -18.16 -31.84
N ASP A 45 9.41 -17.93 -32.72
CA ASP A 45 10.78 -18.51 -32.71
C ASP A 45 11.65 -17.99 -33.92
N PRO A 46 13.00 -18.16 -33.97
CA PRO A 46 13.89 -17.01 -33.74
C PRO A 46 15.05 -16.82 -34.76
N GLU A 47 15.79 -15.69 -34.66
CA GLU A 47 17.15 -15.52 -35.23
C GLU A 47 18.08 -14.72 -34.29
N GLU A 48 19.39 -14.80 -34.53
CA GLU A 48 20.48 -14.43 -33.61
C GLU A 48 21.15 -13.08 -33.95
N GLU A 49 21.71 -12.38 -32.95
CA GLU A 49 22.67 -11.28 -33.17
C GLU A 49 24.09 -11.67 -32.68
N GLU A 50 25.08 -11.66 -33.57
CA GLU A 50 26.50 -11.59 -33.19
C GLU A 50 27.10 -10.20 -33.45
N ILE A 51 27.54 -9.57 -32.35
CA ILE A 51 28.87 -8.95 -32.18
C ILE A 51 29.46 -8.21 -33.40
N SER A 52 29.62 -6.88 -33.31
CA SER A 52 30.95 -6.26 -33.53
C SER A 52 31.08 -4.84 -33.00
N THR A 53 32.29 -4.52 -32.54
CA THR A 53 32.74 -3.19 -32.10
C THR A 53 33.36 -2.41 -33.26
N THR A 54 33.26 -1.08 -33.24
CA THR A 54 34.25 -0.18 -33.88
C THR A 54 34.27 1.20 -33.21
N SER A 55 35.32 1.97 -33.47
CA SER A 55 35.75 3.13 -32.67
C SER A 55 36.06 4.38 -33.51
N GLU A 56 35.74 5.54 -32.94
CA GLU A 56 36.41 6.85 -33.13
C GLU A 56 36.37 7.58 -34.50
N THR A 57 36.67 8.89 -34.40
CA THR A 57 36.85 9.91 -35.46
C THR A 57 35.58 10.40 -36.19
N GLY A 58 35.36 11.70 -36.44
CA GLY A 58 35.99 12.91 -35.89
C GLY A 58 36.11 14.08 -36.88
N ALA A 59 35.37 15.18 -36.69
CA ALA A 59 35.54 16.42 -37.46
C ALA A 59 35.14 17.71 -36.71
N LEU A 60 35.91 18.77 -36.97
CA LEU A 60 35.93 20.14 -36.39
C LEU A 60 35.13 21.15 -37.25
N PRO A 61 35.12 22.50 -37.03
CA PRO A 61 35.84 23.37 -36.04
C PRO A 61 34.85 24.19 -35.16
N SER A 62 35.12 25.32 -34.46
CA SER A 62 36.22 26.32 -34.26
C SER A 62 35.90 27.08 -32.93
N SER A 63 36.55 28.11 -32.35
CA SER A 63 37.82 28.90 -32.38
C SER A 63 37.71 29.89 -31.17
N ALA A 64 38.62 30.78 -30.74
CA ALA A 64 40.09 31.01 -30.71
C ALA A 64 40.26 32.44 -30.07
N GLN A 65 41.20 32.87 -29.22
CA GLN A 65 42.52 32.43 -28.69
C GLN A 65 42.54 32.60 -27.12
N ARG A 66 43.54 32.26 -26.28
CA ARG A 66 45.02 32.46 -26.21
C ARG A 66 45.46 33.93 -25.95
N PRO A 67 46.58 34.24 -25.22
CA PRO A 67 47.63 33.37 -24.62
C PRO A 67 47.91 33.63 -23.09
N PRO A 68 49.14 33.73 -22.47
CA PRO A 68 49.52 32.88 -21.32
C PRO A 68 50.14 33.57 -20.05
N GLU A 69 50.81 32.76 -19.20
CA GLU A 69 51.60 32.99 -17.93
C GLU A 69 52.60 34.18 -17.88
N PRO A 70 53.22 34.60 -16.71
CA PRO A 70 53.43 33.88 -15.42
C PRO A 70 53.30 34.67 -14.07
N SER A 71 53.73 33.99 -12.98
CA SER A 71 53.85 34.26 -11.51
C SER A 71 54.70 35.46 -10.99
N PRO A 72 54.76 35.80 -9.65
CA PRO A 72 53.78 35.72 -8.53
C PRO A 72 53.73 37.02 -7.60
N PRO A 73 53.86 37.11 -6.22
CA PRO A 73 53.25 38.19 -5.38
C PRO A 73 54.32 39.12 -4.68
N PRO A 74 54.10 39.97 -3.61
CA PRO A 74 52.95 40.16 -2.69
C PRO A 74 52.62 41.61 -2.16
N THR A 75 51.69 41.68 -1.18
CA THR A 75 51.49 42.69 -0.08
C THR A 75 50.95 44.13 -0.31
N LEU A 76 49.93 44.45 0.52
CA LEU A 76 49.63 45.70 1.27
C LEU A 76 49.95 47.10 0.69
N ALA A 77 48.92 47.95 0.54
CA ALA A 77 48.90 49.37 0.99
C ALA A 77 47.48 49.98 0.91
N ALA A 78 47.29 51.18 1.49
CA ALA A 78 46.00 51.87 1.70
C ALA A 78 45.71 53.02 0.68
N ASN A 79 44.61 53.76 0.94
CA ASN A 79 44.22 55.07 0.39
C ASN A 79 43.48 55.15 -0.98
N GLY A 80 42.14 55.15 -0.93
CA GLY A 80 41.31 56.37 -1.07
C GLY A 80 41.17 57.11 -2.43
N GLY A 81 39.98 57.67 -2.68
CA GLY A 81 39.75 58.69 -3.73
C GLY A 81 38.32 58.74 -4.32
N VAL A 82 37.61 59.86 -4.16
CA VAL A 82 36.27 60.14 -4.74
C VAL A 82 36.37 61.22 -5.84
N PRO A 83 35.43 61.29 -6.80
CA PRO A 83 34.75 62.58 -7.11
C PRO A 83 33.29 62.46 -7.62
N ASN A 84 32.43 63.51 -7.73
CA ASN A 84 32.26 64.75 -6.95
C ASN A 84 30.95 65.51 -7.34
N GLY A 85 29.97 65.64 -6.41
CA GLY A 85 29.05 66.80 -6.34
C GLY A 85 27.80 66.86 -7.25
N PRO A 86 27.01 67.97 -7.21
CA PRO A 86 27.26 69.23 -6.47
C PRO A 86 26.09 69.89 -5.66
N SER A 87 26.48 70.72 -4.68
CA SER A 87 25.91 72.05 -4.27
C SER A 87 24.46 72.31 -3.76
N THR A 88 24.33 72.51 -2.42
CA THR A 88 23.97 73.75 -1.63
C THR A 88 22.89 74.77 -2.11
N PRO A 89 22.33 75.67 -1.25
CA PRO A 89 22.48 75.94 0.22
C PRO A 89 21.08 75.80 0.94
N PRO A 90 20.59 76.59 1.94
CA PRO A 90 21.14 77.51 2.98
C PRO A 90 20.63 77.17 4.43
N SER A 91 20.41 78.11 5.38
CA SER A 91 21.43 78.73 6.28
C SER A 91 20.80 79.32 7.59
N VAL A 92 21.63 79.54 8.65
CA VAL A 92 21.42 80.43 9.86
C VAL A 92 20.49 79.91 11.01
N PRO A 93 20.81 80.02 12.34
CA PRO A 93 22.09 80.01 13.08
C PRO A 93 22.08 79.26 14.47
N ALA A 94 23.11 79.52 15.31
CA ALA A 94 23.39 79.27 16.74
C ALA A 94 22.21 79.28 17.79
N GLY A 95 22.39 78.88 19.07
CA GLY A 95 23.54 78.35 19.84
C GLY A 95 23.47 78.66 21.36
N SER A 96 24.62 78.60 22.06
CA SER A 96 24.88 78.98 23.48
C SER A 96 24.58 78.00 24.65
N SER A 97 25.57 77.98 25.55
CA SER A 97 25.59 77.52 26.95
C SER A 97 24.62 78.29 27.87
N VAL A 98 24.19 77.65 28.98
CA VAL A 98 24.26 78.16 30.37
C VAL A 98 23.71 77.09 31.36
N ALA A 99 24.25 77.02 32.58
CA ALA A 99 23.72 76.20 33.70
C ALA A 99 22.96 77.10 34.69
N PRO A 100 21.99 76.58 35.48
CA PRO A 100 22.38 75.97 36.77
C PRO A 100 21.45 74.85 37.28
N SER A 101 21.81 74.26 38.43
CA SER A 101 20.88 73.65 39.40
C SER A 101 21.45 73.82 40.82
N PRO A 102 20.61 73.88 41.87
CA PRO A 102 20.89 74.77 43.00
C PRO A 102 21.64 74.12 44.18
N GLN A 103 22.25 74.99 45.00
CA GLN A 103 22.70 74.63 46.34
C GLN A 103 21.50 74.59 47.30
N THR A 104 21.48 73.62 48.21
CA THR A 104 20.56 73.57 49.36
C THR A 104 21.12 74.38 50.53
N ASP A 105 20.23 75.01 51.31
CA ASP A 105 20.60 75.80 52.48
C ASP A 105 21.31 75.01 53.59
N SER A 106 22.29 75.67 54.23
CA SER A 106 22.65 75.45 55.64
C SER A 106 23.19 76.78 56.23
N PRO A 107 22.51 77.40 57.21
CA PRO A 107 22.90 78.71 57.75
C PRO A 107 23.95 78.61 58.88
N ASP A 108 24.31 79.80 59.41
CA ASP A 108 25.16 80.10 60.59
C ASP A 108 26.69 79.90 60.48
N PRO A 109 27.52 80.61 61.29
CA PRO A 109 27.23 81.82 62.09
C PRO A 109 28.25 82.98 61.99
N ALA A 110 27.73 84.20 62.21
CA ALA A 110 28.35 85.39 62.82
C ALA A 110 29.89 85.61 62.85
N ALA A 111 30.39 86.46 61.93
CA ALA A 111 31.62 87.27 62.05
C ALA A 111 31.51 88.47 61.06
N VAL A 112 31.86 89.74 61.34
CA VAL A 112 32.48 90.44 62.49
C VAL A 112 31.81 91.83 62.67
N ARG A 113 31.94 92.39 63.89
CA ARG A 113 31.88 93.82 64.29
C ARG A 113 32.32 94.84 63.20
N SER A 114 31.90 96.11 63.19
CA SER A 114 30.89 96.86 63.97
C SER A 114 30.84 98.31 63.47
N HIS A 115 29.65 98.93 63.34
CA HIS A 115 29.52 100.39 63.34
C HIS A 115 28.23 100.85 64.04
N ALA A 116 28.25 102.13 64.44
CA ALA A 116 27.38 102.80 65.40
C ALA A 116 25.88 102.46 65.39
N LEU A 117 25.31 102.40 66.61
CA LEU A 117 23.88 102.48 66.87
C LEU A 117 23.29 103.69 66.15
N SER A 118 22.56 103.44 65.07
CA SER A 118 21.74 104.42 64.37
C SER A 118 20.41 103.76 64.04
N SER A 119 19.32 104.33 64.56
CA SER A 119 17.97 103.87 64.24
C SER A 119 17.67 104.17 62.77
N PRO A 120 16.90 103.36 62.03
CA PRO A 120 16.47 103.70 60.67
C PRO A 120 15.60 104.96 60.59
N TYR A 121 15.19 105.52 61.75
CA TYR A 121 14.54 106.82 61.87
C TYR A 121 15.50 108.00 62.12
N ASP A 122 16.80 107.75 62.34
CA ASP A 122 17.80 108.77 62.69
C ASP A 122 18.53 109.31 61.44
N THR A 123 17.78 110.07 60.64
CA THR A 123 18.27 110.81 59.47
C THR A 123 18.89 112.16 59.88
N ASP A 124 19.67 112.79 58.99
CA ASP A 124 20.14 114.17 59.21
C ASP A 124 18.99 115.20 59.28
N CYS A 125 17.82 114.89 58.72
CA CYS A 125 16.64 115.75 58.84
C CYS A 125 16.11 115.75 60.28
N SER A 126 16.03 114.56 60.91
CA SER A 126 15.66 114.42 62.33
C SER A 126 16.70 115.00 63.28
N ARG A 127 18.01 114.86 62.99
CA ARG A 127 19.07 115.53 63.77
C ARG A 127 18.98 117.05 63.68
N LYS A 128 18.76 117.60 62.48
CA LYS A 128 18.52 119.05 62.29
C LYS A 128 17.28 119.54 63.03
N LEU A 129 16.17 118.78 62.96
CA LEU A 129 14.93 119.13 63.66
C LEU A 129 15.13 119.17 65.19
N LEU A 130 15.83 118.18 65.77
CA LEU A 130 16.14 118.18 67.21
C LEU A 130 17.08 119.32 67.61
N ALA A 131 18.06 119.68 66.76
CA ALA A 131 18.93 120.83 66.99
C ALA A 131 18.17 122.17 66.92
N GLU A 132 17.26 122.34 65.95
CA GLU A 132 16.43 123.55 65.85
C GLU A 132 15.45 123.66 67.04
N ILE A 133 14.88 122.54 67.50
CA ILE A 133 14.06 122.48 68.72
C ILE A 133 14.89 122.92 69.93
N GLN A 134 16.10 122.39 70.14
CA GLN A 134 16.98 122.85 71.22
C GLN A 134 17.33 124.34 71.12
N ARG A 135 17.52 124.87 69.90
CA ARG A 135 17.79 126.29 69.65
C ARG A 135 16.58 127.20 69.89
N SER A 136 15.36 126.65 69.88
CA SER A 136 14.11 127.39 70.10
C SER A 136 13.74 127.61 71.57
N VAL A 137 14.45 126.99 72.52
CA VAL A 137 14.14 127.04 73.96
C VAL A 137 14.83 128.21 74.69
N SER A 138 15.86 128.83 74.11
CA SER A 138 16.58 129.95 74.72
C SER A 138 15.96 131.33 74.41
N GLN A 139 14.86 131.69 75.08
CA GLN A 139 14.29 133.04 75.06
C GLN A 139 13.86 133.53 76.47
N GLU A 140 14.84 133.82 77.33
CA GLU A 140 14.62 134.65 78.53
C GLU A 140 14.39 136.14 78.15
N SER A 141 14.94 136.57 77.01
CA SER A 141 14.94 137.97 76.50
C SER A 141 13.56 138.64 76.34
N LEU A 142 12.46 137.90 76.36
CA LEU A 142 11.11 138.46 76.31
C LEU A 142 10.64 139.04 77.66
N LEU A 143 11.32 138.70 78.76
CA LEU A 143 11.12 139.32 80.07
C LEU A 143 11.85 140.67 80.18
N ASP A 144 13.03 140.80 79.56
CA ASP A 144 13.80 142.05 79.52
C ASP A 144 13.08 143.18 78.76
N GLU A 145 12.39 142.85 77.66
CA GLU A 145 11.55 143.83 76.94
C GLU A 145 10.36 144.31 77.80
N LEU A 146 9.79 143.43 78.64
CA LEU A 146 8.69 143.80 79.54
C LEU A 146 9.15 144.64 80.75
N GLU A 147 10.30 144.36 81.36
CA GLU A 147 10.85 145.22 82.42
C GLU A 147 11.20 146.64 81.91
N SER A 148 11.76 146.72 80.70
CA SER A 148 12.21 148.00 80.13
C SER A 148 11.06 148.94 79.75
N GLU A 149 9.92 148.44 79.26
CA GLU A 149 8.72 149.28 79.05
C GLU A 149 8.05 149.70 80.39
N ILE A 150 8.05 148.86 81.42
CA ILE A 150 7.49 149.20 82.74
C ILE A 150 8.26 150.35 83.41
N LEU A 151 9.58 150.37 83.27
CA LEU A 151 10.43 151.45 83.83
C LEU A 151 10.17 152.81 83.16
N ALA A 152 9.85 152.84 81.86
CA ALA A 152 9.62 154.07 81.11
C ALA A 152 8.42 154.90 81.63
N CYS A 153 7.41 154.24 82.19
CA CYS A 153 6.15 154.91 82.59
C CYS A 153 6.22 155.69 83.92
N ARG A 154 7.34 155.65 84.68
CA ARG A 154 7.36 156.11 86.07
C ARG A 154 7.98 157.50 86.33
N LYS A 155 7.80 158.47 85.42
CA LYS A 155 8.15 159.89 85.67
C LYS A 155 7.43 160.94 84.78
N GLY A 156 6.10 160.90 84.73
CA GLY A 156 5.31 161.98 84.12
C GLY A 156 3.79 161.82 84.28
N ASN A 157 3.13 162.77 84.96
CA ASN A 157 1.67 162.74 85.15
C ASN A 157 0.92 163.10 83.85
N ARG A 158 0.29 162.13 83.19
CA ARG A 158 -0.85 162.33 82.27
C ARG A 158 -1.64 161.03 82.04
N PRO A 159 -2.99 161.07 81.98
CA PRO A 159 -3.82 159.86 81.83
C PRO A 159 -3.87 159.30 80.39
N GLU A 160 -3.10 159.85 79.44
CA GLU A 160 -3.17 159.51 78.02
C GLU A 160 -2.39 158.23 77.65
N CYS A 161 -1.54 157.70 78.54
CA CYS A 161 -0.64 156.58 78.24
C CYS A 161 -1.34 155.20 78.20
N MET A 162 -2.30 154.95 79.09
CA MET A 162 -2.90 153.61 79.29
C MET A 162 -3.60 153.06 78.02
N ALA A 163 -4.27 153.93 77.27
CA ALA A 163 -5.05 153.54 76.08
C ALA A 163 -4.19 153.19 74.85
N ALA A 164 -2.88 153.46 74.88
CA ALA A 164 -1.93 153.02 73.86
C ALA A 164 -1.47 151.57 74.11
N PHE A 165 -1.17 151.24 75.37
CA PHE A 165 -0.74 149.91 75.80
C PHE A 165 -1.81 148.85 75.50
N GLU A 166 -3.07 149.11 75.85
CA GLU A 166 -4.20 148.21 75.62
C GLU A 166 -4.35 147.84 74.13
N LYS A 167 -4.20 148.82 73.22
CA LYS A 167 -4.23 148.57 71.76
C LYS A 167 -3.04 147.77 71.26
N CYS A 168 -1.86 147.94 71.84
CA CYS A 168 -0.69 147.14 71.52
C CYS A 168 -0.91 145.66 71.90
N VAL A 169 -1.44 145.41 73.10
CA VAL A 169 -1.80 144.07 73.58
C VAL A 169 -2.85 143.42 72.67
N GLN A 170 -3.93 144.13 72.30
CA GLN A 170 -4.94 143.62 71.36
C GLN A 170 -4.33 143.24 69.99
N HIS A 171 -3.38 144.03 69.48
CA HIS A 171 -2.73 143.74 68.20
C HIS A 171 -1.79 142.53 68.28
N LYS A 172 -1.01 142.41 69.36
CA LYS A 172 -0.17 141.22 69.61
C LYS A 172 -1.02 139.96 69.77
N TYR A 173 -2.15 140.04 70.48
CA TYR A 173 -3.06 138.92 70.69
C TYR A 173 -3.67 138.42 69.36
N THR A 174 -4.21 139.32 68.54
CA THR A 174 -4.76 138.97 67.21
C THR A 174 -3.67 138.47 66.25
N GLN A 175 -2.45 139.00 66.31
CA GLN A 175 -1.30 138.48 65.56
C GLN A 175 -0.92 137.06 66.01
N GLN A 176 -1.03 136.74 67.30
CA GLN A 176 -0.81 135.41 67.87
C GLN A 176 -1.94 134.43 67.49
N GLU A 177 -3.20 134.85 67.50
CA GLU A 177 -4.34 134.06 66.97
C GLU A 177 -4.13 133.71 65.48
N HIS A 178 -3.70 134.67 64.66
CA HIS A 178 -3.35 134.41 63.25
C HIS A 178 -2.12 133.51 63.06
N ALA A 179 -1.20 133.43 64.03
CA ALA A 179 -0.11 132.46 64.03
C ALA A 179 -0.63 131.06 64.41
N ILE A 180 -1.40 130.94 65.49
CA ILE A 180 -2.04 129.69 65.95
C ILE A 180 -2.92 129.11 64.83
N LYS A 181 -3.72 129.93 64.15
CA LYS A 181 -4.62 129.46 63.09
C LYS A 181 -3.87 128.95 61.86
N ARG A 182 -2.76 129.58 61.46
CA ARG A 182 -1.87 129.06 60.39
C ARG A 182 -1.25 127.72 60.79
N LEU A 183 -0.77 127.59 62.03
CA LEU A 183 -0.26 126.33 62.56
C LEU A 183 -1.34 125.24 62.63
N GLN A 184 -2.60 125.59 62.91
CA GLN A 184 -3.73 124.66 62.83
C GLN A 184 -4.01 124.20 61.39
N ASP A 185 -4.01 125.12 60.42
CA ASP A 185 -4.18 124.79 59.00
C ASP A 185 -3.01 123.96 58.44
N GLU A 186 -1.78 124.19 58.91
CA GLU A 186 -0.60 123.39 58.55
C GLU A 186 -0.61 122.01 59.21
N ASN A 187 -0.93 121.93 60.50
CA ASN A 187 -1.11 120.65 61.20
C ASN A 187 -2.24 119.82 60.55
N LYS A 188 -3.33 120.46 60.12
CA LYS A 188 -4.38 119.81 59.32
C LYS A 188 -3.84 119.27 57.98
N LYS A 189 -3.09 120.06 57.20
CA LYS A 189 -2.45 119.57 55.96
C LYS A 189 -1.51 118.40 56.21
N HIS A 190 -0.80 118.39 57.34
CA HIS A 190 0.05 117.26 57.75
C HIS A 190 -0.78 116.03 58.11
N GLN A 191 -1.93 116.18 58.78
CA GLN A 191 -2.87 115.08 59.04
C GLN A 191 -3.45 114.52 57.72
N ASP A 192 -3.90 115.39 56.82
CA ASP A 192 -4.40 115.01 55.49
C ASP A 192 -3.32 114.26 54.67
N LEU A 193 -2.06 114.71 54.72
CA LEU A 193 -0.92 114.04 54.09
C LEU A 193 -0.59 112.68 54.74
N ILE A 194 -0.63 112.57 56.07
CA ILE A 194 -0.42 111.31 56.79
C ILE A 194 -1.53 110.30 56.47
N LEU A 195 -2.77 110.75 56.34
CA LEU A 195 -3.90 109.94 55.88
C LEU A 195 -3.71 109.48 54.43
N GLY A 196 -3.27 110.39 53.54
CA GLY A 196 -2.89 110.07 52.16
C GLY A 196 -1.82 108.97 52.10
N ILE A 197 -0.68 109.17 52.75
CA ILE A 197 0.43 108.21 52.83
C ILE A 197 -0.04 106.88 53.44
N CYS A 198 -0.91 106.89 54.45
CA CYS A 198 -1.48 105.66 54.99
C CYS A 198 -2.35 104.92 53.98
N SER A 199 -3.20 105.63 53.23
CA SER A 199 -4.07 105.03 52.21
C SER A 199 -3.27 104.46 51.03
N GLU A 200 -2.20 105.13 50.61
CA GLU A 200 -1.28 104.66 49.57
C GLU A 200 -0.50 103.42 50.06
N LYS A 201 0.10 103.48 51.24
CA LYS A 201 0.79 102.36 51.91
C LYS A 201 -0.10 101.12 52.04
N ASP A 202 -1.37 101.29 52.41
CA ASP A 202 -2.30 100.16 52.53
C ASP A 202 -2.89 99.70 51.18
N THR A 203 -2.92 100.57 50.16
CA THR A 203 -3.15 100.19 48.74
C THR A 203 -2.00 99.33 48.21
N MET A 204 -0.75 99.77 48.40
CA MET A 204 0.47 99.03 48.04
C MET A 204 0.57 97.69 48.79
N ARG A 205 0.13 97.64 50.06
CA ARG A 205 -0.03 96.38 50.81
C ARG A 205 -1.07 95.46 50.16
N GLY A 206 -2.17 96.01 49.64
CA GLY A 206 -3.17 95.28 48.87
C GLY A 206 -2.63 94.74 47.55
N GLU A 207 -1.82 95.50 46.82
CA GLU A 207 -1.14 95.02 45.61
C GLU A 207 -0.12 93.93 45.91
N LEU A 208 0.71 94.09 46.94
CA LEU A 208 1.68 93.06 47.35
C LEU A 208 1.00 91.74 47.72
N LYS A 209 -0.16 91.78 48.38
CA LYS A 209 -0.99 90.59 48.61
C LYS A 209 -1.44 89.93 47.31
N LYS A 210 -2.04 90.71 46.39
CA LYS A 210 -2.48 90.22 45.07
C LYS A 210 -1.33 89.62 44.25
N ARG A 211 -0.15 90.24 44.27
CA ARG A 211 1.06 89.72 43.60
C ARG A 211 1.52 88.40 44.22
N GLY A 212 1.59 88.30 45.55
CA GLY A 212 1.92 87.05 46.24
C GLY A 212 0.85 85.94 46.11
N GLU A 213 -0.42 86.31 45.89
CA GLU A 213 -1.50 85.37 45.55
C GLU A 213 -1.35 84.85 44.11
N MET A 214 -1.06 85.74 43.15
CA MET A 214 -0.76 85.39 41.76
C MET A 214 0.51 84.52 41.66
N GLU A 215 1.57 84.86 42.39
CA GLU A 215 2.81 84.09 42.49
C GLU A 215 2.56 82.68 43.03
N ARG A 216 1.78 82.53 44.11
CA ARG A 216 1.35 81.21 44.60
C ARG A 216 0.57 80.42 43.56
N LEU A 217 -0.30 81.06 42.77
CA LEU A 217 -1.01 80.41 41.67
C LEU A 217 -0.07 79.97 40.54
N HIS A 218 0.96 80.76 40.21
CA HIS A 218 1.99 80.36 39.26
C HIS A 218 2.82 79.18 39.78
N VAL A 219 3.32 79.22 41.01
CA VAL A 219 4.07 78.11 41.63
C VAL A 219 3.22 76.83 41.69
N ALA A 220 1.95 76.93 42.10
CA ALA A 220 1.02 75.80 42.11
C ALA A 220 0.59 75.30 40.72
N THR A 221 0.87 76.07 39.67
CA THR A 221 0.69 75.65 38.26
C THR A 221 1.96 75.00 37.73
N ILE A 222 3.14 75.55 38.05
CA ILE A 222 4.45 74.99 37.73
C ILE A 222 4.59 73.59 38.34
N SER A 223 4.34 73.42 39.64
CA SER A 223 4.38 72.12 40.31
C SER A 223 3.48 71.07 39.63
N LYS A 224 2.27 71.42 39.20
CA LYS A 224 1.38 70.51 38.46
C LYS A 224 1.93 70.12 37.08
N LEU A 225 2.64 71.02 36.43
CA LEU A 225 3.31 70.74 35.16
C LEU A 225 4.56 69.89 35.36
N GLU A 226 5.33 70.11 36.44
CA GLU A 226 6.46 69.29 36.85
C GLU A 226 6.02 67.86 37.22
N ASP A 227 4.95 67.72 38.01
CA ASP A 227 4.32 66.44 38.32
C ASP A 227 3.90 65.70 37.03
N ARG A 228 3.20 66.39 36.12
CA ARG A 228 2.75 65.78 34.86
C ARG A 228 3.91 65.44 33.92
N VAL A 229 5.00 66.20 33.92
CA VAL A 229 6.25 65.85 33.22
C VAL A 229 6.90 64.63 33.88
N GLY A 230 6.89 64.52 35.20
CA GLY A 230 7.34 63.35 35.95
C GLY A 230 6.56 62.08 35.60
N GLU A 231 5.23 62.17 35.53
CA GLU A 231 4.34 61.10 35.04
C GLU A 231 4.69 60.71 33.60
N LEU A 232 4.74 61.65 32.67
CA LEU A 232 5.08 61.38 31.26
C LEU A 232 6.47 60.75 31.10
N LEU A 233 7.46 61.18 31.89
CA LEU A 233 8.79 60.56 31.92
C LEU A 233 8.80 59.17 32.56
N LYS A 234 7.81 58.82 33.40
CA LYS A 234 7.60 57.46 33.92
C LYS A 234 6.91 56.59 32.86
N GLU A 235 5.81 57.07 32.27
CA GLU A 235 5.10 56.43 31.15
C GLU A 235 6.05 56.11 29.98
N LEU A 236 6.91 57.05 29.60
CA LEU A 236 7.91 56.89 28.54
C LEU A 236 8.95 55.81 28.87
N ARG A 237 9.45 55.77 30.12
CA ARG A 237 10.39 54.72 30.58
C ARG A 237 9.72 53.35 30.57
N GLU A 238 8.54 53.23 31.16
CA GLU A 238 7.79 51.97 31.15
C GLU A 238 7.48 51.48 29.72
N SER A 239 7.13 52.39 28.80
CA SER A 239 6.89 52.07 27.39
C SER A 239 8.15 51.58 26.67
N ARG A 240 9.28 52.30 26.83
CA ARG A 240 10.60 51.89 26.32
C ARG A 240 11.00 50.52 26.87
N ASP A 241 10.83 50.30 28.17
CA ASP A 241 11.27 49.07 28.82
C ASP A 241 10.39 47.88 28.40
N LYS A 242 9.07 48.07 28.23
CA LYS A 242 8.17 47.09 27.58
C LYS A 242 8.63 46.75 26.15
N MET A 243 9.00 47.76 25.36
CA MET A 243 9.52 47.57 24.00
C MET A 243 10.84 46.76 24.00
N VAL A 244 11.76 47.02 24.93
CA VAL A 244 13.01 46.25 25.08
C VAL A 244 12.73 44.78 25.45
N HIS A 245 11.75 44.50 26.31
CA HIS A 245 11.37 43.11 26.64
C HIS A 245 10.74 42.40 25.43
N GLN A 246 9.95 43.10 24.61
CA GLN A 246 9.40 42.55 23.36
C GLN A 246 10.49 42.29 22.30
N ASP A 247 11.45 43.19 22.15
CA ASP A 247 12.63 43.01 21.29
C ASP A 247 13.48 41.81 21.72
N GLN A 248 13.75 41.66 23.02
CA GLN A 248 14.46 40.49 23.57
C GLN A 248 13.68 39.19 23.37
N SER A 249 12.36 39.19 23.61
CA SER A 249 11.49 38.01 23.43
C SER A 249 11.41 37.58 21.95
N THR A 250 11.23 38.53 21.04
CA THR A 250 11.22 38.25 19.59
C THR A 250 12.59 37.75 19.12
N LYS A 251 13.71 38.36 19.53
CA LYS A 251 15.06 37.84 19.26
C LYS A 251 15.27 36.42 19.79
N ALA A 252 14.80 36.10 20.99
CA ALA A 252 14.87 34.74 21.53
C ALA A 252 14.07 33.73 20.67
N SER A 253 12.87 34.10 20.22
CA SER A 253 12.07 33.26 19.31
C SER A 253 12.71 33.08 17.93
N VAL A 254 13.32 34.12 17.36
CA VAL A 254 14.06 34.05 16.10
C VAL A 254 15.29 33.14 16.23
N HIS A 255 16.05 33.26 17.32
CA HIS A 255 17.17 32.34 17.59
C HIS A 255 16.72 30.89 17.87
N GLN A 256 15.51 30.66 18.39
CA GLN A 256 14.94 29.32 18.48
C GLN A 256 14.64 28.77 17.08
N LEU A 257 13.88 29.51 16.27
CA LEU A 257 13.53 29.10 14.89
C LEU A 257 14.78 28.89 14.01
N GLN A 258 15.84 29.70 14.18
CA GLN A 258 17.13 29.51 13.52
C GLN A 258 17.80 28.19 13.92
N ARG A 259 17.80 27.83 15.21
CA ARG A 259 18.36 26.57 15.70
C ARG A 259 17.54 25.36 15.25
N ASP A 260 16.21 25.45 15.32
CA ASP A 260 15.30 24.39 14.85
C ASP A 260 15.44 24.18 13.33
N MET A 261 15.60 25.26 12.56
CA MET A 261 15.86 25.20 11.12
C MET A 261 17.23 24.60 10.80
N ALA A 262 18.29 24.97 11.54
CA ALA A 262 19.62 24.38 11.37
C ALA A 262 19.61 22.86 11.65
N GLN A 263 18.96 22.43 12.73
CA GLN A 263 18.80 21.00 13.05
C GLN A 263 18.01 20.25 11.97
N ARG A 264 16.96 20.85 11.40
CA ARG A 264 16.22 20.25 10.28
C ARG A 264 17.07 20.13 9.02
N LEU A 265 17.89 21.15 8.70
CA LEU A 265 18.81 21.09 7.56
C LEU A 265 19.89 20.03 7.75
N GLU A 266 20.47 19.91 8.95
CA GLU A 266 21.46 18.88 9.30
C GLU A 266 20.87 17.46 9.21
N GLN A 267 19.66 17.25 9.74
CA GLN A 267 18.93 15.98 9.61
C GLN A 267 18.61 15.61 8.15
N LEU A 268 18.27 16.60 7.33
CA LEU A 268 17.93 16.39 5.92
C LEU A 268 19.20 16.12 5.10
N ASN A 269 20.31 16.82 5.38
CA ASN A 269 21.61 16.53 4.75
C ASN A 269 22.10 15.13 5.11
N LYS A 270 22.00 14.72 6.39
CA LYS A 270 22.37 13.37 6.83
C LYS A 270 21.61 12.28 6.07
N LYS A 271 20.30 12.47 5.82
CA LYS A 271 19.49 11.56 4.99
C LYS A 271 19.91 11.55 3.52
N CYS A 272 20.32 12.68 2.96
CA CYS A 272 20.88 12.73 1.62
C CYS A 272 22.24 12.01 1.52
N ASP A 273 23.09 12.13 2.55
CA ASP A 273 24.37 11.41 2.63
C ASP A 273 24.17 9.90 2.83
N GLU A 274 23.18 9.50 3.65
CA GLU A 274 22.77 8.09 3.84
C GLU A 274 22.27 7.49 2.52
N ALA A 275 21.30 8.11 1.85
CA ALA A 275 20.78 7.66 0.56
C ALA A 275 21.87 7.63 -0.55
N ARG A 276 22.86 8.52 -0.44
CA ARG A 276 24.05 8.51 -1.32
C ARG A 276 24.95 7.31 -1.04
N GLN A 277 25.25 7.00 0.22
CA GLN A 277 26.04 5.83 0.60
C GLN A 277 25.32 4.52 0.24
N GLU A 278 24.00 4.46 0.37
CA GLU A 278 23.17 3.34 -0.09
C GLU A 278 23.28 3.15 -1.60
N LYS A 279 23.18 4.24 -2.39
CA LYS A 279 23.38 4.19 -3.85
C LYS A 279 24.79 3.73 -4.23
N GLU A 280 25.83 4.29 -3.62
CA GLU A 280 27.22 3.92 -3.88
C GLU A 280 27.48 2.44 -3.49
N THR A 281 26.86 1.97 -2.41
CA THR A 281 26.87 0.55 -1.99
C THR A 281 26.12 -0.36 -2.98
N MET A 282 24.97 0.09 -3.52
CA MET A 282 24.21 -0.65 -4.52
C MET A 282 24.99 -0.79 -5.83
N VAL A 283 25.67 0.28 -6.28
CA VAL A 283 26.58 0.22 -7.44
C VAL A 283 27.71 -0.78 -7.20
N MET A 284 28.34 -0.77 -6.03
CA MET A 284 29.39 -1.73 -5.68
C MET A 284 28.90 -3.19 -5.57
N LYS A 285 27.62 -3.42 -5.24
CA LYS A 285 26.97 -4.74 -5.32
C LYS A 285 26.71 -5.14 -6.77
N TYR A 286 26.18 -4.24 -7.60
CA TYR A 286 25.90 -4.48 -9.02
C TYR A 286 27.19 -4.84 -9.78
N VAL A 287 28.24 -4.01 -9.68
CA VAL A 287 29.54 -4.25 -10.35
C VAL A 287 30.17 -5.58 -9.92
N ARG A 288 29.95 -6.00 -8.68
CA ARG A 288 30.39 -7.32 -8.20
C ARG A 288 29.60 -8.45 -8.85
N GLY A 289 28.27 -8.39 -8.82
CA GLY A 289 27.40 -9.40 -9.43
C GLY A 289 27.59 -9.50 -10.95
N GLU A 290 27.82 -8.37 -11.62
CA GLU A 290 28.14 -8.33 -13.06
C GLU A 290 29.49 -8.98 -13.36
N LYS A 291 30.53 -8.72 -12.55
CA LYS A 291 31.81 -9.44 -12.65
C LYS A 291 31.65 -10.94 -12.41
N GLU A 292 30.94 -11.33 -11.36
CA GLU A 292 30.70 -12.73 -11.01
C GLU A 292 29.91 -13.45 -12.12
N ALA A 293 28.92 -12.77 -12.73
CA ALA A 293 28.21 -13.29 -13.90
C ALA A 293 29.10 -13.42 -15.16
N LEU A 294 30.04 -12.50 -15.39
CA LEU A 294 31.01 -12.59 -16.49
C LEU A 294 32.02 -13.72 -16.28
N ASP A 295 32.54 -13.89 -15.06
CA ASP A 295 33.43 -14.99 -14.69
C ASP A 295 32.70 -16.35 -14.85
N LEU A 296 31.44 -16.45 -14.39
CA LEU A 296 30.61 -17.65 -14.55
C LEU A 296 30.28 -17.97 -16.03
N ARG A 297 30.01 -16.96 -16.87
CA ARG A 297 29.82 -17.16 -18.33
C ARG A 297 31.08 -17.73 -18.97
N ARG A 298 32.25 -17.17 -18.64
CA ARG A 298 33.55 -17.64 -19.14
C ARG A 298 33.86 -19.08 -18.69
N ASP A 299 33.55 -19.43 -17.44
CA ASP A 299 33.73 -20.79 -16.95
C ASP A 299 32.76 -21.77 -17.63
N LYS A 300 31.48 -21.39 -17.83
CA LYS A 300 30.51 -22.14 -18.64
C LYS A 300 31.03 -22.41 -20.05
N GLU A 301 31.48 -21.37 -20.78
CA GLU A 301 32.07 -21.52 -22.12
C GLU A 301 33.27 -22.49 -22.12
N SER A 302 34.10 -22.44 -21.07
CA SER A 302 35.23 -23.37 -20.90
C SER A 302 34.78 -24.82 -20.67
N LEU A 303 33.68 -25.02 -19.92
CA LEU A 303 33.12 -26.32 -19.61
C LEU A 303 32.40 -26.92 -20.81
N GLU A 304 31.63 -26.11 -21.55
CA GLU A 304 31.03 -26.53 -22.81
C GLU A 304 32.09 -26.91 -23.85
N LYS A 305 33.21 -26.17 -23.94
CA LYS A 305 34.32 -26.54 -24.82
C LYS A 305 34.89 -27.92 -24.43
N LYS A 306 35.16 -28.14 -23.15
CA LYS A 306 35.63 -29.44 -22.62
C LYS A 306 34.61 -30.56 -22.88
N LEU A 307 33.31 -30.28 -22.75
CA LEU A 307 32.22 -31.22 -23.07
C LEU A 307 32.22 -31.57 -24.55
N ARG A 308 32.28 -30.57 -25.45
CA ARG A 308 32.37 -30.76 -26.91
C ARG A 308 33.63 -31.53 -27.33
N GLU A 309 34.73 -31.42 -26.59
CA GLU A 309 35.95 -32.20 -26.78
C GLU A 309 35.80 -33.65 -26.25
N ALA A 310 35.16 -33.84 -25.09
CA ALA A 310 34.87 -35.15 -24.52
C ALA A 310 33.88 -35.96 -25.39
N THR A 311 32.83 -35.34 -25.92
CA THR A 311 31.88 -35.99 -26.85
C THR A 311 32.61 -36.53 -28.09
N LYS A 312 33.50 -35.73 -28.70
CA LYS A 312 34.30 -36.17 -29.85
C LYS A 312 35.21 -37.36 -29.54
N GLU A 313 35.74 -37.43 -28.32
CA GLU A 313 36.53 -38.60 -27.87
C GLU A 313 35.62 -39.83 -27.64
N VAL A 314 34.42 -39.65 -27.09
CA VAL A 314 33.41 -40.74 -26.99
C VAL A 314 33.05 -41.26 -28.38
N ASP A 315 32.76 -40.40 -29.35
CA ASP A 315 32.49 -40.78 -30.74
C ASP A 315 33.67 -41.55 -31.37
N ARG A 316 34.90 -41.07 -31.14
CA ARG A 316 36.13 -41.74 -31.62
C ARG A 316 36.32 -43.12 -31.02
N GLN A 317 35.99 -43.31 -29.73
CA GLN A 317 36.06 -44.60 -29.06
C GLN A 317 34.90 -45.52 -29.49
N ALA A 318 33.71 -44.99 -29.75
CA ALA A 318 32.58 -45.75 -30.31
C ALA A 318 32.90 -46.27 -31.73
N LEU A 319 33.48 -45.44 -32.59
CA LEU A 319 33.99 -45.85 -33.91
C LEU A 319 35.05 -46.95 -33.80
N ARG A 320 35.98 -46.84 -32.84
CA ARG A 320 36.97 -47.88 -32.56
C ARG A 320 36.35 -49.18 -32.03
N GLY A 321 35.33 -49.08 -31.18
CA GLY A 321 34.55 -50.22 -30.69
C GLY A 321 33.86 -50.97 -31.82
N ASN A 322 33.25 -50.25 -32.75
CA ASN A 322 32.61 -50.82 -33.94
C ASN A 322 33.62 -51.52 -34.87
N GLN A 323 34.81 -50.94 -35.07
CA GLN A 323 35.91 -51.57 -35.82
C GLN A 323 36.35 -52.89 -35.15
N LEU A 324 36.61 -52.87 -33.84
CA LEU A 324 37.00 -54.08 -33.09
C LEU A 324 35.88 -55.15 -33.07
N ALA A 325 34.62 -54.75 -33.04
CA ALA A 325 33.49 -55.66 -33.17
C ALA A 325 33.43 -56.32 -34.56
N GLN A 326 33.70 -55.56 -35.63
CA GLN A 326 33.79 -56.07 -36.99
C GLN A 326 34.97 -57.04 -37.16
N GLU A 327 36.14 -56.71 -36.62
CA GLU A 327 37.31 -57.59 -36.61
C GLU A 327 37.05 -58.88 -35.82
N LYS A 328 36.42 -58.78 -34.64
CA LYS A 328 35.98 -59.95 -33.85
C LYS A 328 35.04 -60.84 -34.66
N GLY A 329 34.05 -60.26 -35.36
CA GLY A 329 33.14 -61.00 -36.23
C GLY A 329 33.86 -61.73 -37.36
N ARG A 330 34.83 -61.07 -38.01
CA ARG A 330 35.67 -61.67 -39.07
C ARG A 330 36.57 -62.79 -38.53
N LEU A 331 37.11 -62.64 -37.32
CA LEU A 331 37.92 -63.67 -36.66
C LEU A 331 37.07 -64.87 -36.21
N GLN A 332 35.84 -64.65 -35.75
CA GLN A 332 34.90 -65.74 -35.44
C GLN A 332 34.57 -66.55 -36.70
N GLN A 333 34.20 -65.89 -37.81
CA GLN A 333 33.94 -66.57 -39.09
C GLN A 333 35.15 -67.40 -39.57
N LEU A 334 36.37 -66.92 -39.33
CA LEU A 334 37.61 -67.67 -39.64
C LEU A 334 37.82 -68.86 -38.69
N HIS A 335 37.49 -68.72 -37.40
CA HIS A 335 37.52 -69.79 -36.41
C HIS A 335 36.54 -70.91 -36.78
N ASP A 336 35.28 -70.57 -37.01
CA ASP A 336 34.20 -71.51 -37.36
C ASP A 336 34.55 -72.29 -38.64
N ALA A 337 35.16 -71.61 -39.64
CA ALA A 337 35.66 -72.24 -40.85
C ALA A 337 36.81 -73.24 -40.57
N LYS A 338 37.72 -72.93 -39.63
CA LYS A 338 38.79 -73.86 -39.22
C LYS A 338 38.29 -75.02 -38.35
N GLU A 339 37.28 -74.83 -37.52
CA GLU A 339 36.58 -75.93 -36.84
C GLU A 339 35.88 -76.84 -37.86
N GLY A 340 35.32 -76.28 -38.93
CA GLY A 340 34.78 -77.01 -40.07
C GLY A 340 35.84 -77.83 -40.81
N GLU A 341 37.02 -77.24 -41.09
CA GLU A 341 38.17 -77.96 -41.67
C GLU A 341 38.65 -79.10 -40.76
N VAL A 342 38.90 -78.84 -39.47
CA VAL A 342 39.33 -79.86 -38.50
C VAL A 342 38.30 -80.98 -38.42
N SER A 343 37.00 -80.65 -38.35
CA SER A 343 35.91 -81.63 -38.38
C SER A 343 35.86 -82.46 -39.67
N ARG A 344 36.37 -81.95 -40.80
CA ARG A 344 36.54 -82.73 -42.02
C ARG A 344 37.73 -83.67 -41.91
N MET A 345 38.89 -83.16 -41.49
CA MET A 345 40.12 -83.94 -41.34
C MET A 345 39.96 -85.08 -40.31
N THR A 346 39.21 -84.88 -39.21
CA THR A 346 38.90 -85.95 -38.25
C THR A 346 38.11 -87.09 -38.90
N ARG A 347 37.10 -86.79 -39.71
CA ARG A 347 36.32 -87.80 -40.45
C ARG A 347 37.15 -88.51 -41.51
N GLU A 348 38.14 -87.84 -42.10
CA GLU A 348 39.12 -88.44 -43.02
C GLU A 348 40.08 -89.38 -42.25
N LEU A 349 40.58 -88.97 -41.09
CA LEU A 349 41.39 -89.82 -40.20
C LEU A 349 40.64 -91.06 -39.72
N ASP A 350 39.36 -90.96 -39.39
CA ASP A 350 38.56 -92.10 -38.93
C ASP A 350 38.31 -93.11 -40.05
N LYS A 351 38.02 -92.67 -41.28
CA LYS A 351 38.00 -93.54 -42.48
C LYS A 351 39.34 -94.25 -42.69
N LEU A 352 40.46 -93.54 -42.56
CA LEU A 352 41.79 -94.13 -42.70
C LEU A 352 42.08 -95.16 -41.58
N LYS A 353 41.57 -94.97 -40.36
CA LYS A 353 41.62 -96.01 -39.30
C LYS A 353 40.79 -97.24 -39.68
N GLU A 354 39.61 -97.07 -40.24
CA GLU A 354 38.76 -98.17 -40.72
C GLU A 354 39.43 -98.94 -41.87
N GLU A 355 40.05 -98.24 -42.82
CA GLU A 355 40.84 -98.84 -43.90
C GLU A 355 42.06 -99.60 -43.37
N ILE A 356 42.83 -99.01 -42.45
CA ILE A 356 43.97 -99.67 -41.79
C ILE A 356 43.51 -100.91 -41.03
N ASN A 357 42.40 -100.85 -40.30
CA ASN A 357 41.82 -102.01 -39.62
C ASN A 357 41.38 -103.10 -40.61
N SER A 358 40.77 -102.73 -41.75
CA SER A 358 40.41 -103.65 -42.84
C SER A 358 41.64 -104.35 -43.43
N GLN A 359 42.72 -103.61 -43.68
CA GLN A 359 43.98 -104.18 -44.17
C GLN A 359 44.68 -105.05 -43.09
N LEU A 360 44.61 -104.66 -41.81
CA LEU A 360 45.15 -105.45 -40.69
C LEU A 360 44.41 -106.79 -40.53
N ILE A 361 43.10 -106.82 -40.74
CA ILE A 361 42.30 -108.06 -40.75
C ILE A 361 42.71 -108.95 -41.93
N LYS A 362 42.84 -108.39 -43.14
CA LYS A 362 43.32 -109.13 -44.33
C LYS A 362 44.74 -109.68 -44.13
N ALA A 363 45.65 -108.88 -43.57
CA ALA A 363 47.01 -109.30 -43.26
C ALA A 363 47.06 -110.43 -42.23
N LYS A 364 46.28 -110.34 -41.13
CA LYS A 364 46.13 -111.42 -40.15
C LYS A 364 45.54 -112.69 -40.77
N TRP A 365 44.58 -112.57 -41.68
CA TRP A 365 44.02 -113.71 -42.41
C TRP A 365 45.07 -114.38 -43.30
N ALA A 366 45.82 -113.61 -44.08
CA ALA A 366 46.90 -114.12 -44.93
C ALA A 366 48.04 -114.75 -44.09
N GLN A 367 48.40 -114.15 -42.96
CA GLN A 367 49.39 -114.69 -42.01
C GLN A 367 48.92 -116.03 -41.43
N ASN A 368 47.66 -116.15 -41.02
CA ASN A 368 47.08 -117.41 -40.55
C ASN A 368 47.01 -118.47 -41.66
N LYS A 369 46.71 -118.08 -42.90
CA LYS A 369 46.71 -118.99 -44.06
C LYS A 369 48.10 -119.54 -44.34
N LEU A 370 49.11 -118.66 -44.45
CA LEU A 370 50.52 -119.04 -44.61
C LEU A 370 51.03 -119.90 -43.45
N LYS A 371 50.59 -119.62 -42.22
CA LYS A 371 50.92 -120.48 -41.07
C LYS A 371 50.33 -121.88 -41.24
N SER A 372 49.05 -122.01 -41.60
CA SER A 372 48.42 -123.32 -41.83
C SER A 372 49.09 -124.12 -42.96
N GLU A 373 49.56 -123.44 -44.01
CA GLU A 373 50.31 -124.06 -45.11
C GLU A 373 51.74 -124.46 -44.70
N SER A 374 52.40 -123.65 -43.87
CA SER A 374 53.71 -123.96 -43.27
C SER A 374 53.64 -125.17 -42.33
N ASP A 375 52.62 -125.22 -41.46
CA ASP A 375 52.41 -126.33 -40.54
C ASP A 375 52.06 -127.63 -41.30
N ALA A 376 51.22 -127.56 -42.35
CA ALA A 376 50.96 -128.69 -43.24
C ALA A 376 52.21 -129.14 -44.02
N HIS A 377 53.00 -128.21 -44.55
CA HIS A 377 54.27 -128.52 -45.21
C HIS A 377 55.26 -129.17 -44.24
N LYS A 378 55.34 -128.71 -42.98
CA LYS A 378 56.14 -129.35 -41.94
C LYS A 378 55.68 -130.79 -41.69
N GLU A 379 54.39 -131.04 -41.58
CA GLU A 379 53.84 -132.40 -41.43
C GLU A 379 54.22 -133.31 -42.62
N THR A 380 54.11 -132.83 -43.86
CA THR A 380 54.56 -133.60 -45.04
C THR A 380 56.08 -133.83 -45.06
N LYS A 381 56.88 -132.86 -44.62
CA LYS A 381 58.34 -132.99 -44.51
C LYS A 381 58.74 -134.00 -43.43
N ASP A 382 58.04 -134.04 -42.31
CA ASP A 382 58.32 -134.99 -41.23
C ASP A 382 57.87 -136.43 -41.62
N LYS A 383 56.74 -136.58 -42.33
CA LYS A 383 56.37 -137.84 -43.01
C LYS A 383 57.41 -138.28 -44.04
N LEU A 384 57.96 -137.36 -44.84
CA LEU A 384 59.02 -137.67 -45.80
C LEU A 384 60.29 -138.17 -45.11
N LYS A 385 60.71 -137.55 -43.99
CA LYS A 385 61.82 -138.06 -43.15
C LYS A 385 61.54 -139.48 -42.66
N GLU A 386 60.32 -139.75 -42.18
CA GLU A 386 59.92 -141.07 -41.70
C GLU A 386 60.01 -142.14 -42.82
N THR A 387 59.52 -141.83 -44.02
CA THR A 387 59.69 -142.73 -45.18
C THR A 387 61.15 -142.88 -45.61
N THR A 388 61.97 -141.84 -45.46
CA THR A 388 63.41 -141.88 -45.75
C THR A 388 64.16 -142.74 -44.74
N ALA A 389 63.80 -142.68 -43.45
CA ALA A 389 64.36 -143.55 -42.42
C ALA A 389 64.03 -145.02 -42.67
N LYS A 390 62.78 -145.32 -43.05
CA LYS A 390 62.37 -146.70 -43.45
C LYS A 390 63.11 -147.18 -44.70
N LEU A 391 63.42 -146.29 -45.65
CA LEU A 391 64.26 -146.61 -46.81
C LEU A 391 65.74 -146.85 -46.43
N VAL A 392 66.27 -146.12 -45.45
CA VAL A 392 67.62 -146.37 -44.92
C VAL A 392 67.68 -147.72 -44.19
N GLN A 393 66.72 -148.02 -43.31
CA GLN A 393 66.65 -149.32 -42.64
C GLN A 393 66.57 -150.48 -43.65
N ALA A 394 65.72 -150.37 -44.68
CA ALA A 394 65.65 -151.38 -45.74
C ALA A 394 66.97 -151.52 -46.54
N LYS A 395 67.76 -150.45 -46.68
CA LYS A 395 69.11 -150.53 -47.27
C LYS A 395 70.09 -151.21 -46.32
N GLU A 396 70.09 -150.86 -45.04
CA GLU A 396 70.94 -151.46 -44.01
C GLU A 396 70.69 -152.98 -43.91
N GLU A 397 69.44 -153.42 -44.02
CA GLU A 397 69.07 -154.84 -44.12
C GLU A 397 69.71 -155.52 -45.36
N THR A 398 69.74 -154.86 -46.53
CA THR A 398 70.46 -155.37 -47.73
C THR A 398 71.99 -155.23 -47.68
N GLU A 399 72.54 -154.44 -46.76
CA GLU A 399 73.99 -154.30 -46.56
C GLU A 399 74.50 -155.24 -45.47
N GLN A 400 73.69 -155.56 -44.47
CA GLN A 400 74.01 -156.58 -43.46
C GLN A 400 74.15 -157.96 -44.10
N ILE A 401 73.33 -158.28 -45.10
CA ILE A 401 73.46 -159.49 -45.94
C ILE A 401 74.80 -159.50 -46.72
N ARG A 402 75.35 -158.34 -47.10
CA ARG A 402 76.63 -158.23 -47.81
C ARG A 402 77.85 -158.25 -46.88
N LYS A 403 77.78 -157.61 -45.70
CA LYS A 403 78.85 -157.60 -44.69
C LYS A 403 79.15 -159.00 -44.16
N ASN A 404 78.12 -159.80 -43.92
CA ASN A 404 78.26 -161.18 -43.43
C ASN A 404 79.09 -162.10 -44.38
N CYS A 405 79.22 -161.73 -45.66
CA CYS A 405 80.09 -162.41 -46.63
C CYS A 405 81.50 -161.80 -46.76
N GLN A 406 81.77 -160.64 -46.18
CA GLN A 406 83.07 -159.96 -46.20
C GLN A 406 83.82 -160.08 -44.86
N ASP A 407 83.11 -160.15 -43.73
CA ASP A 407 83.73 -160.14 -42.41
C ASP A 407 84.57 -161.42 -42.13
N ILE A 408 84.24 -162.54 -42.79
CA ILE A 408 85.05 -163.79 -42.81
C ILE A 408 86.49 -163.56 -43.33
N ILE A 409 86.69 -162.55 -44.17
CA ILE A 409 88.00 -162.25 -44.80
C ILE A 409 88.78 -161.20 -44.01
N ARG A 410 88.09 -160.27 -43.32
CA ARG A 410 88.72 -159.13 -42.63
C ARG A 410 89.31 -159.48 -41.26
N THR A 411 88.78 -160.47 -40.56
CA THR A 411 89.17 -160.86 -39.19
C THR A 411 90.63 -161.34 -39.02
N TYR A 412 91.43 -161.35 -40.09
CA TYR A 412 92.84 -161.79 -40.08
C TYR A 412 93.87 -160.67 -40.31
N GLN A 413 93.45 -159.40 -40.50
CA GLN A 413 94.37 -158.35 -41.00
C GLN A 413 94.41 -157.03 -40.20
N GLU A 414 93.48 -156.76 -39.27
CA GLU A 414 93.35 -155.45 -38.61
C GLU A 414 93.73 -155.46 -37.11
N SER A 415 94.55 -156.43 -36.65
CA SER A 415 94.76 -156.71 -35.21
C SER A 415 96.00 -156.09 -34.53
N GLU A 416 96.82 -155.29 -35.21
CA GLU A 416 98.06 -154.73 -34.60
C GLU A 416 98.22 -153.19 -34.63
N GLU A 417 97.39 -152.42 -35.34
CA GLU A 417 97.62 -150.96 -35.52
C GLU A 417 96.93 -150.05 -34.47
N ILE A 418 96.68 -150.56 -33.26
CA ILE A 418 96.09 -149.79 -32.14
C ILE A 418 97.09 -149.64 -30.99
N LYS A 419 98.04 -148.71 -31.15
CA LYS A 419 98.94 -148.24 -30.06
C LYS A 419 99.59 -146.86 -30.24
N SER A 420 99.23 -146.09 -31.28
CA SER A 420 99.86 -144.78 -31.55
C SER A 420 99.07 -143.56 -31.05
N ASN A 421 97.77 -143.69 -30.78
CA ASN A 421 96.86 -142.53 -30.63
C ASN A 421 96.72 -141.99 -29.19
N GLU A 422 97.42 -142.54 -28.19
CA GLU A 422 97.15 -142.27 -26.77
C GLU A 422 97.97 -141.11 -26.15
N LEU A 423 99.00 -140.63 -26.85
CA LEU A 423 99.81 -139.47 -26.44
C LEU A 423 99.24 -138.15 -26.96
N ASP A 424 98.70 -138.15 -28.18
CA ASP A 424 98.24 -136.94 -28.89
C ASP A 424 96.95 -136.34 -28.27
N ALA A 425 96.19 -137.14 -27.51
CA ALA A 425 95.03 -136.69 -26.74
C ALA A 425 95.42 -135.78 -25.55
N LYS A 426 96.41 -136.22 -24.75
CA LYS A 426 96.79 -135.56 -23.48
C LYS A 426 97.47 -134.20 -23.69
N LEU A 427 98.08 -133.98 -24.86
CA LEU A 427 98.63 -132.68 -25.27
C LEU A 427 97.54 -131.65 -25.65
N LYS A 428 96.42 -132.11 -26.25
CA LYS A 428 95.31 -131.23 -26.65
C LYS A 428 94.49 -130.77 -25.44
N GLU A 429 94.23 -131.67 -24.51
CA GLU A 429 93.48 -131.40 -23.27
C GLU A 429 94.17 -130.33 -22.40
N THR A 430 95.43 -130.54 -22.04
CA THR A 430 96.22 -129.60 -21.22
C THR A 430 96.42 -128.23 -21.86
N LYS A 431 96.50 -128.15 -23.20
CA LYS A 431 96.53 -126.88 -23.92
C LYS A 431 95.18 -126.15 -23.87
N GLY A 432 94.08 -126.88 -24.05
CA GLY A 432 92.71 -126.34 -23.99
C GLY A 432 92.36 -125.73 -22.64
N GLU A 433 92.79 -126.34 -21.53
CA GLU A 433 92.58 -125.76 -20.19
C GLU A 433 93.30 -124.42 -19.98
N LEU A 434 94.50 -124.26 -20.54
CA LEU A 434 95.28 -123.02 -20.43
C LEU A 434 94.69 -121.90 -21.29
N GLU A 435 94.21 -122.23 -22.49
CA GLU A 435 93.50 -121.27 -23.36
C GLU A 435 92.17 -120.86 -22.72
N LYS A 436 91.42 -121.80 -22.14
CA LYS A 436 90.19 -121.52 -21.38
C LYS A 436 90.42 -120.56 -20.21
N ARG A 437 91.42 -120.81 -19.35
CA ARG A 437 91.73 -119.90 -18.22
C ARG A 437 92.18 -118.50 -18.67
N LYS A 438 92.82 -118.38 -19.84
CA LYS A 438 93.14 -117.06 -20.44
C LYS A 438 91.87 -116.35 -20.91
N GLN A 439 90.96 -117.06 -21.57
CA GLN A 439 89.69 -116.51 -22.03
C GLN A 439 88.82 -116.06 -20.84
N GLU A 440 88.69 -116.89 -19.82
CA GLU A 440 87.96 -116.57 -18.57
C GLU A 440 88.50 -115.30 -17.90
N HIS A 441 89.83 -115.08 -17.94
CA HIS A 441 90.46 -113.88 -17.41
C HIS A 441 90.16 -112.64 -18.28
N THR A 442 90.22 -112.74 -19.61
CA THR A 442 89.85 -111.62 -20.50
C THR A 442 88.36 -111.27 -20.42
N ASP A 443 87.49 -112.28 -20.28
CA ASP A 443 86.05 -112.09 -20.14
C ASP A 443 85.71 -111.40 -18.81
N GLN A 444 86.39 -111.79 -17.72
CA GLN A 444 86.30 -111.09 -16.43
C GLN A 444 86.78 -109.63 -16.54
N GLN A 445 87.91 -109.38 -17.20
CA GLN A 445 88.40 -108.01 -17.42
C GLN A 445 87.42 -107.16 -18.24
N GLU A 446 86.79 -107.71 -19.28
CA GLU A 446 85.80 -106.99 -20.07
C GLU A 446 84.50 -106.74 -19.27
N VAL A 447 84.04 -107.70 -18.47
CA VAL A 447 82.90 -107.50 -17.54
C VAL A 447 83.21 -106.41 -16.50
N HIS A 448 84.45 -106.34 -15.98
CA HIS A 448 84.87 -105.24 -15.12
C HIS A 448 84.92 -103.89 -15.86
N ARG A 449 85.36 -103.87 -17.13
CA ARG A 449 85.38 -102.66 -17.97
C ARG A 449 83.98 -102.14 -18.30
N VAL A 450 83.03 -103.05 -18.58
CA VAL A 450 81.61 -102.70 -18.80
C VAL A 450 81.01 -102.14 -17.51
N LYS A 451 81.16 -102.82 -16.38
CA LYS A 451 80.64 -102.35 -15.08
C LYS A 451 81.24 -101.01 -14.64
N ALA A 452 82.51 -100.74 -14.94
CA ALA A 452 83.13 -99.43 -14.71
C ALA A 452 82.41 -98.33 -15.51
N LYS A 453 82.17 -98.56 -16.81
CA LYS A 453 81.42 -97.62 -17.67
C LYS A 453 79.97 -97.44 -17.23
N GLU A 454 79.28 -98.51 -16.82
CA GLU A 454 77.92 -98.43 -16.28
C GLU A 454 77.86 -97.56 -15.02
N LEU A 455 78.85 -97.67 -14.13
CA LEU A 455 78.99 -96.81 -12.95
C LEU A 455 79.35 -95.36 -13.31
N GLU A 456 80.17 -95.13 -14.33
CA GLU A 456 80.50 -93.80 -14.84
C GLU A 456 79.27 -93.13 -15.48
N ASP A 457 78.52 -93.83 -16.33
CA ASP A 457 77.27 -93.36 -16.91
C ASP A 457 76.18 -93.12 -15.86
N LEU A 458 76.11 -93.94 -14.81
CA LEU A 458 75.16 -93.73 -13.71
C LEU A 458 75.55 -92.53 -12.84
N ARG A 459 76.84 -92.32 -12.57
CA ARG A 459 77.36 -91.11 -11.92
C ARG A 459 77.10 -89.86 -12.75
N ARG A 460 77.29 -89.94 -14.07
CA ARG A 460 77.01 -88.85 -15.01
C ARG A 460 75.53 -88.49 -15.00
N LYS A 461 74.63 -89.46 -15.17
CA LYS A 461 73.17 -89.27 -15.08
C LYS A 461 72.72 -88.70 -13.73
N TYR A 462 73.33 -89.16 -12.63
CA TYR A 462 73.07 -88.59 -11.31
C TYR A 462 73.47 -87.11 -11.24
N LYS A 463 74.66 -86.75 -11.74
CA LYS A 463 75.10 -85.34 -11.78
C LYS A 463 74.21 -84.49 -12.69
N GLU A 464 73.88 -84.97 -13.89
CA GLU A 464 72.91 -84.35 -14.80
C GLU A 464 71.58 -84.05 -14.08
N SER A 465 71.00 -85.04 -13.38
CA SER A 465 69.75 -84.86 -12.63
C SER A 465 69.87 -83.92 -11.41
N MET A 466 71.06 -83.85 -10.78
CA MET A 466 71.31 -82.91 -9.68
C MET A 466 71.44 -81.47 -10.19
N ASP A 467 72.07 -81.27 -11.34
CA ASP A 467 72.19 -79.96 -11.99
C ASP A 467 70.82 -79.48 -12.50
N GLU A 468 70.01 -80.39 -13.06
CA GLU A 468 68.60 -80.12 -13.37
C GLU A 468 67.81 -79.68 -12.12
N LEU A 469 67.91 -80.42 -11.01
CA LEU A 469 67.28 -80.07 -9.73
C LEU A 469 67.75 -78.71 -9.19
N GLU A 470 69.03 -78.36 -9.36
CA GLU A 470 69.54 -77.04 -9.00
C GLU A 470 68.97 -75.93 -9.88
N THR A 471 68.85 -76.13 -11.21
CA THR A 471 68.18 -75.13 -12.08
C THR A 471 66.68 -75.02 -11.84
N LEU A 472 66.01 -76.09 -11.40
CA LEU A 472 64.60 -76.05 -11.00
C LEU A 472 64.42 -75.31 -9.66
N ARG A 473 65.34 -75.50 -8.70
CA ARG A 473 65.35 -74.75 -7.43
C ARG A 473 65.62 -73.26 -7.63
N THR A 474 66.49 -72.86 -8.57
CA THR A 474 66.68 -71.43 -8.86
C THR A 474 65.48 -70.82 -9.57
N LYS A 475 64.88 -71.51 -10.54
CA LYS A 475 63.62 -71.08 -11.18
C LYS A 475 62.47 -70.91 -10.18
N LEU A 476 62.29 -71.88 -9.27
CA LEU A 476 61.31 -71.78 -8.18
C LEU A 476 61.57 -70.54 -7.31
N ARG A 477 62.81 -70.32 -6.88
CA ARG A 477 63.17 -69.14 -6.09
C ARG A 477 62.86 -67.82 -6.81
N CYS A 478 63.16 -67.70 -8.10
CA CYS A 478 62.84 -66.49 -8.85
C CYS A 478 61.32 -66.25 -8.94
N LEU A 479 60.51 -67.30 -9.12
CA LEU A 479 59.05 -67.19 -9.11
C LEU A 479 58.50 -66.87 -7.70
N GLU A 480 59.14 -67.39 -6.65
CA GLU A 480 58.85 -67.04 -5.24
C GLU A 480 59.23 -65.59 -4.90
N GLU A 481 60.27 -65.02 -5.54
CA GLU A 481 60.70 -63.62 -5.40
C GLU A 481 59.85 -62.64 -6.25
N GLU A 482 59.27 -63.09 -7.36
CA GLU A 482 58.31 -62.31 -8.17
C GLU A 482 56.92 -62.27 -7.54
N ARG A 483 56.47 -63.37 -6.93
CA ARG A 483 55.16 -63.48 -6.27
C ARG A 483 54.80 -62.31 -5.34
N PRO A 484 55.63 -61.88 -4.36
CA PRO A 484 55.28 -60.78 -3.47
C PRO A 484 55.15 -59.44 -4.20
N ARG A 485 55.84 -59.24 -5.34
CA ARG A 485 55.70 -58.02 -6.16
C ARG A 485 54.32 -57.96 -6.80
N TRP A 486 53.83 -59.08 -7.34
CA TRP A 486 52.48 -59.19 -7.86
C TRP A 486 51.41 -59.08 -6.75
N GLU A 487 51.67 -59.60 -5.55
CA GLU A 487 50.78 -59.42 -4.39
C GLU A 487 50.74 -57.95 -3.93
N GLU A 488 51.87 -57.24 -3.92
CA GLU A 488 51.94 -55.79 -3.69
C GLU A 488 51.20 -54.97 -4.76
N GLU A 489 51.35 -55.31 -6.05
CA GLU A 489 50.64 -54.62 -7.14
C GLU A 489 49.13 -54.83 -7.03
N LEU A 490 48.68 -56.07 -6.79
CA LEU A 490 47.28 -56.37 -6.51
C LEU A 490 46.77 -55.60 -5.28
N GLN A 491 47.59 -55.41 -4.25
CA GLN A 491 47.23 -54.59 -3.10
C GLN A 491 47.11 -53.10 -3.46
N LYS A 492 48.05 -52.54 -4.24
CA LYS A 492 47.99 -51.15 -4.75
C LYS A 492 46.74 -50.92 -5.61
N TYR A 493 46.36 -51.88 -6.47
CA TYR A 493 45.11 -51.82 -7.23
C TYR A 493 43.87 -51.93 -6.34
N ARG A 494 43.85 -52.80 -5.33
CA ARG A 494 42.75 -52.90 -4.35
C ARG A 494 42.55 -51.60 -3.58
N GLU A 495 43.62 -50.97 -3.13
CA GLU A 495 43.53 -49.66 -2.47
C GLU A 495 43.01 -48.58 -3.41
N MET A 496 43.46 -48.54 -4.67
CA MET A 496 42.96 -47.59 -5.66
C MET A 496 41.45 -47.75 -5.89
N ILE A 497 40.99 -49.00 -6.06
CA ILE A 497 39.57 -49.33 -6.18
C ILE A 497 38.79 -48.91 -4.93
N ASN A 498 39.36 -49.05 -3.73
CA ASN A 498 38.71 -48.64 -2.48
C ASN A 498 38.66 -47.11 -2.30
N ARG A 499 39.71 -46.38 -2.71
CA ARG A 499 39.69 -44.90 -2.77
C ARG A 499 38.62 -44.40 -3.74
N GLN A 500 38.60 -44.93 -4.97
CA GLN A 500 37.59 -44.60 -5.97
C GLN A 500 36.16 -44.94 -5.53
N LYS A 501 35.94 -46.05 -4.81
CA LYS A 501 34.63 -46.37 -4.20
C LYS A 501 34.21 -45.35 -3.15
N ALA A 502 35.12 -44.88 -2.31
CA ALA A 502 34.84 -43.85 -1.31
C ALA A 502 34.55 -42.49 -1.97
N GLU A 503 35.31 -42.11 -3.00
CA GLU A 503 35.07 -40.91 -3.81
C GLU A 503 33.70 -40.94 -4.51
N ILE A 504 33.32 -42.09 -5.11
CA ILE A 504 31.99 -42.30 -5.69
C ILE A 504 30.89 -42.25 -4.62
N GLY A 505 31.17 -42.70 -3.39
CA GLY A 505 30.29 -42.53 -2.24
C GLY A 505 30.03 -41.06 -1.93
N GLN A 506 31.09 -40.29 -1.71
CA GLN A 506 31.01 -38.85 -1.42
C GLN A 506 30.38 -38.05 -2.56
N GLN A 507 30.60 -38.43 -3.82
CA GLN A 507 29.94 -37.81 -4.97
C GLN A 507 28.43 -38.07 -4.97
N ARG A 508 27.98 -39.28 -4.59
CA ARG A 508 26.55 -39.60 -4.44
C ARG A 508 25.91 -38.91 -3.24
N GLU A 509 26.65 -38.76 -2.14
CA GLU A 509 26.20 -38.00 -0.97
C GLU A 509 25.99 -36.52 -1.33
N ARG A 510 26.93 -35.91 -2.06
CA ARG A 510 26.79 -34.52 -2.57
C ARG A 510 25.68 -34.35 -3.60
N LEU A 511 25.46 -35.33 -4.47
CA LEU A 511 24.30 -35.32 -5.37
C LEU A 511 23.01 -35.33 -4.55
N GLY A 512 22.88 -36.23 -3.57
CA GLY A 512 21.74 -36.25 -2.63
C GLY A 512 21.64 -35.04 -1.69
N GLU A 513 22.66 -34.19 -1.58
CA GLU A 513 22.58 -32.87 -0.95
C GLU A 513 22.04 -31.82 -1.94
N ILE A 514 22.49 -31.85 -3.20
CA ILE A 514 21.97 -30.99 -4.28
C ILE A 514 20.49 -31.30 -4.53
N ASP A 515 20.11 -32.57 -4.67
CA ASP A 515 18.72 -33.01 -4.89
C ASP A 515 17.77 -32.41 -3.83
N ARG A 516 18.18 -32.40 -2.55
CA ARG A 516 17.40 -31.81 -1.44
C ARG A 516 17.35 -30.28 -1.49
N LEU A 517 18.43 -29.63 -1.93
CA LEU A 517 18.47 -28.18 -2.10
C LEU A 517 17.61 -27.74 -3.30
N GLU A 518 17.52 -28.56 -4.35
CA GLU A 518 16.59 -28.35 -5.46
C GLU A 518 15.13 -28.60 -5.04
N GLU A 519 14.84 -29.65 -4.27
CA GLU A 519 13.52 -29.87 -3.66
C GLU A 519 13.11 -28.71 -2.75
N GLN A 520 14.01 -28.22 -1.88
CA GLN A 520 13.73 -27.07 -1.02
C GLN A 520 13.54 -25.79 -1.82
N HIS A 521 14.42 -25.48 -2.78
CA HIS A 521 14.30 -24.29 -3.62
C HIS A 521 13.00 -24.30 -4.44
N LEU A 522 12.51 -25.47 -4.86
CA LEU A 522 11.21 -25.61 -5.52
C LEU A 522 10.03 -25.36 -4.56
N GLN A 523 10.16 -25.71 -3.27
CA GLN A 523 9.18 -25.36 -2.22
C GLN A 523 9.20 -23.86 -1.94
N ASP A 524 10.39 -23.28 -1.72
CA ASP A 524 10.58 -21.83 -1.52
C ASP A 524 10.01 -21.02 -2.70
N GLN A 525 10.17 -21.49 -3.94
CA GLN A 525 9.56 -20.87 -5.13
C GLN A 525 8.02 -20.94 -5.15
N GLN A 526 7.43 -22.03 -4.66
CA GLN A 526 5.98 -22.17 -4.56
C GLN A 526 5.42 -21.26 -3.46
N GLU A 527 6.07 -21.16 -2.30
CA GLU A 527 5.69 -20.22 -1.24
C GLU A 527 5.81 -18.77 -1.70
N VAL A 528 6.92 -18.40 -2.36
CA VAL A 528 7.10 -17.06 -2.95
C VAL A 528 6.03 -16.75 -4.01
N SER A 529 5.61 -17.74 -4.81
CA SER A 529 4.53 -17.57 -5.79
C SER A 529 3.18 -17.35 -5.12
N ALA A 530 2.83 -18.15 -4.10
CA ALA A 530 1.60 -17.97 -3.33
C ALA A 530 1.54 -16.60 -2.62
N LEU A 531 2.65 -16.16 -2.01
CA LEU A 531 2.74 -14.82 -1.40
C LEU A 531 2.64 -13.68 -2.42
N GLN A 532 3.08 -13.90 -3.67
CA GLN A 532 2.86 -12.94 -4.76
C GLN A 532 1.39 -12.90 -5.20
N GLU A 533 0.71 -14.05 -5.27
CA GLU A 533 -0.74 -14.11 -5.54
C GLU A 533 -1.57 -13.44 -4.43
N GLU A 534 -1.25 -13.69 -3.15
CA GLU A 534 -1.88 -13.02 -2.01
C GLU A 534 -1.64 -11.50 -2.04
N SER A 535 -0.41 -11.06 -2.29
CA SER A 535 -0.06 -9.64 -2.45
C SER A 535 -0.77 -8.98 -3.64
N GLY A 536 -0.93 -9.72 -4.75
CA GLY A 536 -1.73 -9.30 -5.90
C GLY A 536 -3.21 -9.14 -5.55
N GLY A 537 -3.78 -10.12 -4.84
CA GLY A 537 -5.17 -10.07 -4.35
C GLY A 537 -5.43 -8.92 -3.39
N LEU A 538 -4.52 -8.67 -2.45
CA LEU A 538 -4.59 -7.54 -1.52
C LEU A 538 -4.46 -6.19 -2.25
N ASN A 539 -3.56 -6.07 -3.24
CA ASN A 539 -3.49 -4.87 -4.08
C ASN A 539 -4.76 -4.68 -4.93
N GLY A 540 -5.40 -5.76 -5.37
CA GLY A 540 -6.72 -5.74 -6.01
C GLY A 540 -7.78 -5.13 -5.08
N GLN A 541 -7.92 -5.68 -3.86
CA GLN A 541 -8.85 -5.18 -2.84
C GLN A 541 -8.57 -3.71 -2.46
N ILE A 542 -7.30 -3.32 -2.33
CA ILE A 542 -6.91 -1.92 -2.09
C ILE A 542 -7.35 -1.01 -3.26
N SER A 543 -7.19 -1.47 -4.50
CA SER A 543 -7.60 -0.74 -5.70
C SER A 543 -9.13 -0.63 -5.84
N GLU A 544 -9.87 -1.63 -5.37
CA GLU A 544 -11.34 -1.60 -5.30
C GLU A 544 -11.83 -0.65 -4.21
N LEU A 545 -11.26 -0.73 -3.00
CA LEU A 545 -11.58 0.19 -1.90
C LEU A 545 -11.21 1.65 -2.21
N GLN A 546 -10.12 1.89 -2.94
CA GLN A 546 -9.78 3.22 -3.44
C GLN A 546 -10.85 3.74 -4.40
N ARG A 547 -11.31 2.92 -5.34
CA ARG A 547 -12.38 3.27 -6.30
C ARG A 547 -13.72 3.53 -5.62
N ASP A 548 -14.06 2.77 -4.59
CA ASP A 548 -15.26 2.99 -3.77
C ASP A 548 -15.17 4.31 -2.97
N VAL A 549 -13.99 4.63 -2.44
CA VAL A 549 -13.72 5.92 -1.78
C VAL A 549 -13.81 7.07 -2.77
N GLU A 550 -13.24 6.95 -3.97
CA GLU A 550 -13.34 7.96 -5.04
C GLU A 550 -14.80 8.16 -5.47
N GLY A 551 -15.52 7.08 -5.80
CA GLY A 551 -16.95 7.15 -6.12
C GLY A 551 -17.81 7.67 -4.96
N SER A 552 -17.35 7.55 -3.71
CA SER A 552 -18.03 8.17 -2.55
C SER A 552 -17.80 9.68 -2.47
N ARG A 553 -16.58 10.15 -2.80
CA ARG A 553 -16.24 11.58 -2.91
C ARG A 553 -16.94 12.26 -4.07
N GLU A 554 -17.12 11.56 -5.20
CA GLU A 554 -17.92 12.04 -6.32
C GLU A 554 -19.39 12.26 -5.90
N ARG A 555 -20.00 11.27 -5.24
CA ARG A 555 -21.35 11.39 -4.66
C ARG A 555 -21.45 12.50 -3.61
N GLU A 556 -20.43 12.68 -2.77
CA GLU A 556 -20.36 13.79 -1.81
C GLU A 556 -20.28 15.14 -2.53
N ALA A 557 -19.45 15.28 -3.57
CA ALA A 557 -19.35 16.49 -4.38
C ALA A 557 -20.65 16.81 -5.13
N GLU A 558 -21.37 15.79 -5.64
CA GLU A 558 -22.70 15.96 -6.21
C GLU A 558 -23.70 16.47 -5.15
N LEU A 559 -23.74 15.87 -3.96
CA LEU A 559 -24.62 16.27 -2.86
C LEU A 559 -24.31 17.68 -2.35
N LEU A 560 -23.02 18.06 -2.29
CA LEU A 560 -22.59 19.43 -2.00
C LEU A 560 -23.04 20.39 -3.11
N GLY A 561 -22.91 20.02 -4.38
CA GLY A 561 -23.41 20.80 -5.52
C GLY A 561 -24.94 20.92 -5.56
N PHE A 562 -25.69 19.91 -5.12
CA PHE A 562 -27.13 20.02 -4.90
C PHE A 562 -27.46 20.95 -3.72
N THR A 563 -26.68 20.89 -2.64
CA THR A 563 -26.84 21.74 -1.46
C THR A 563 -26.53 23.21 -1.78
N GLU A 564 -25.49 23.48 -2.58
CA GLU A 564 -25.18 24.81 -3.12
C GLU A 564 -26.32 25.35 -3.98
N LYS A 565 -26.83 24.56 -4.94
CA LYS A 565 -27.97 24.94 -5.79
C LYS A 565 -29.24 25.20 -4.97
N LEU A 566 -29.51 24.40 -3.95
CA LEU A 566 -30.62 24.61 -3.01
C LEU A 566 -30.44 25.88 -2.19
N SER A 567 -29.25 26.11 -1.64
CA SER A 567 -28.94 27.30 -0.83
C SER A 567 -29.01 28.58 -1.66
N SER A 568 -28.41 28.58 -2.85
CA SER A 568 -28.50 29.65 -3.84
C SER A 568 -29.95 29.97 -4.21
N LYS A 569 -30.76 28.95 -4.52
CA LYS A 569 -32.18 29.13 -4.86
C LYS A 569 -33.02 29.57 -3.66
N ASN A 570 -32.69 29.15 -2.44
CA ASN A 570 -33.34 29.62 -1.22
C ASN A 570 -32.99 31.10 -0.93
N ALA A 571 -31.73 31.50 -1.12
CA ALA A 571 -31.32 32.90 -1.03
C ALA A 571 -32.00 33.78 -2.10
N GLN A 572 -32.14 33.28 -3.34
CA GLN A 572 -32.93 33.94 -4.38
C GLN A 572 -34.40 34.08 -3.97
N LEU A 573 -35.06 33.01 -3.53
CA LEU A 573 -36.46 33.04 -3.09
C LEU A 573 -36.66 33.94 -1.86
N GLN A 574 -35.69 34.04 -0.95
CA GLN A 574 -35.71 35.01 0.15
C GLN A 574 -35.57 36.45 -0.37
N SER A 575 -34.70 36.70 -1.36
CA SER A 575 -34.57 38.02 -2.01
C SER A 575 -35.87 38.43 -2.71
N GLU A 576 -36.48 37.51 -3.47
CA GLU A 576 -37.79 37.70 -4.13
C GLU A 576 -38.91 37.92 -3.11
N SER A 577 -38.95 37.12 -2.03
CA SER A 577 -39.91 37.29 -0.93
C SER A 577 -39.74 38.62 -0.20
N ASN A 578 -38.51 39.09 0.02
CA ASN A 578 -38.22 40.38 0.63
C ASN A 578 -38.60 41.54 -0.30
N GLY A 579 -38.38 41.41 -1.62
CA GLY A 579 -38.84 42.37 -2.62
C GLY A 579 -40.37 42.46 -2.70
N LEU A 580 -41.05 41.30 -2.72
CA LEU A 580 -42.52 41.23 -2.67
C LEU A 580 -43.09 41.77 -1.35
N GLN A 581 -42.43 41.51 -0.21
CA GLN A 581 -42.81 42.09 1.07
C GLN A 581 -42.65 43.62 1.07
N GLY A 582 -41.55 44.14 0.52
CA GLY A 582 -41.35 45.58 0.32
C GLY A 582 -42.40 46.21 -0.61
N HIS A 583 -42.83 45.51 -1.66
CA HIS A 583 -43.95 45.93 -2.50
C HIS A 583 -45.29 45.90 -1.77
N LEU A 584 -45.56 44.87 -0.95
CA LEU A 584 -46.75 44.80 -0.11
C LEU A 584 -46.79 45.93 0.93
N ASP A 585 -45.67 46.26 1.56
CA ASP A 585 -45.61 47.33 2.55
C ASP A 585 -45.67 48.73 1.92
N ALA A 586 -45.12 48.92 0.71
CA ALA A 586 -45.35 50.13 -0.08
C ALA A 586 -46.82 50.28 -0.52
N LEU A 587 -47.47 49.18 -0.93
CA LEU A 587 -48.90 49.18 -1.25
C LEU A 587 -49.79 49.41 -0.01
N ARG A 588 -49.40 48.86 1.15
CA ARG A 588 -50.06 49.13 2.44
C ARG A 588 -49.95 50.61 2.82
N ALA A 589 -48.75 51.20 2.71
CA ALA A 589 -48.53 52.62 2.96
C ALA A 589 -49.38 53.51 2.01
N GLY A 590 -49.40 53.18 0.71
CA GLY A 590 -50.27 53.85 -0.27
C GLY A 590 -51.76 53.68 0.04
N ALA A 591 -52.18 52.52 0.53
CA ALA A 591 -53.56 52.27 0.96
C ALA A 591 -53.92 53.07 2.23
N THR A 592 -53.02 53.19 3.21
CA THR A 592 -53.25 54.03 4.39
C THR A 592 -53.28 55.51 4.05
N ASP A 593 -52.44 55.98 3.12
CA ASP A 593 -52.46 57.35 2.61
C ASP A 593 -53.77 57.66 1.87
N LEU A 594 -54.26 56.73 1.05
CA LEU A 594 -55.56 56.84 0.37
C LEU A 594 -56.72 56.81 1.37
N GLN A 595 -56.62 55.99 2.42
CA GLN A 595 -57.65 55.91 3.47
C GLN A 595 -57.67 57.17 4.35
N ALA A 596 -56.52 57.78 4.65
CA ALA A 596 -56.44 59.07 5.32
C ALA A 596 -57.06 60.18 4.45
N ARG A 597 -56.68 60.28 3.17
CA ARG A 597 -57.31 61.22 2.21
C ARG A 597 -58.82 61.01 2.05
N LEU A 598 -59.29 59.76 2.15
CA LEU A 598 -60.71 59.44 2.15
C LEU A 598 -61.40 59.91 3.43
N GLN A 599 -60.76 59.79 4.60
CA GLN A 599 -61.26 60.35 5.85
C GLN A 599 -61.28 61.88 5.84
N ASP A 600 -60.23 62.54 5.35
CA ASP A 600 -60.17 64.00 5.18
C ASP A 600 -61.30 64.51 4.27
N THR A 601 -61.49 63.86 3.12
CA THR A 601 -62.55 64.25 2.17
C THR A 601 -63.95 63.90 2.69
N GLN A 602 -64.12 62.83 3.46
CA GLN A 602 -65.36 62.57 4.20
C GLN A 602 -65.63 63.64 5.27
N GLY A 603 -64.60 64.09 5.99
CA GLY A 603 -64.69 65.19 6.95
C GLY A 603 -65.13 66.49 6.27
N LEU A 604 -64.47 66.88 5.18
CA LEU A 604 -64.84 68.05 4.36
C LEU A 604 -66.26 67.96 3.76
N LEU A 605 -66.72 66.76 3.42
CA LEU A 605 -68.10 66.52 2.99
C LEU A 605 -69.10 66.64 4.14
N GLN A 606 -68.79 66.13 5.33
CA GLN A 606 -69.60 66.31 6.53
C GLN A 606 -69.70 67.79 6.92
N ASP A 607 -68.58 68.52 6.89
CA ASP A 607 -68.50 69.97 7.11
C ASP A 607 -69.42 70.74 6.13
N LYS A 608 -69.35 70.42 4.84
CA LYS A 608 -70.22 71.02 3.83
C LYS A 608 -71.69 70.63 4.02
N ALA A 609 -71.99 69.39 4.40
CA ALA A 609 -73.35 68.95 4.70
C ALA A 609 -73.92 69.63 5.96
N GLN A 610 -73.10 69.90 6.98
CA GLN A 610 -73.51 70.69 8.15
C GLN A 610 -73.79 72.15 7.77
N ARG A 611 -72.91 72.78 6.98
CA ARG A 611 -73.13 74.16 6.48
C ARG A 611 -74.37 74.27 5.60
N LEU A 612 -74.62 73.28 4.72
CA LEU A 612 -75.85 73.20 3.92
C LEU A 612 -77.09 73.07 4.80
N ARG A 613 -77.08 72.23 5.85
CA ARG A 613 -78.19 72.15 6.82
C ARG A 613 -78.41 73.43 7.61
N GLN A 614 -77.34 74.19 7.90
CA GLN A 614 -77.45 75.49 8.56
C GLN A 614 -78.08 76.54 7.64
N GLU A 615 -77.68 76.59 6.37
CA GLU A 615 -78.34 77.39 5.32
C GLU A 615 -79.81 76.96 5.13
N GLU A 616 -80.09 75.65 4.97
CA GLU A 616 -81.46 75.12 4.86
C GLU A 616 -82.33 75.52 6.06
N ALA A 617 -81.80 75.46 7.28
CA ALA A 617 -82.51 75.91 8.49
C ALA A 617 -82.74 77.43 8.50
N GLN A 618 -81.77 78.23 8.05
CA GLN A 618 -81.92 79.69 7.90
C GLN A 618 -82.98 80.02 6.83
N ARG A 619 -82.97 79.36 5.66
CA ARG A 619 -84.01 79.55 4.64
C ARG A 619 -85.37 79.05 5.10
N GLN A 620 -85.44 78.01 5.92
CA GLN A 620 -86.71 77.57 6.53
C GLN A 620 -87.23 78.61 7.54
N GLN A 621 -86.37 79.25 8.33
CA GLN A 621 -86.77 80.36 9.21
C GLN A 621 -87.20 81.60 8.42
N GLU A 622 -86.47 81.96 7.36
CA GLU A 622 -86.81 83.04 6.42
C GLU A 622 -88.17 82.78 5.74
N VAL A 623 -88.39 81.57 5.23
CA VAL A 623 -89.66 81.14 4.63
C VAL A 623 -90.80 81.11 5.66
N GLN A 624 -90.54 80.72 6.92
CA GLN A 624 -91.55 80.80 7.99
C GLN A 624 -91.90 82.26 8.34
N ALA A 625 -90.91 83.16 8.38
CA ALA A 625 -91.13 84.59 8.58
C ALA A 625 -91.97 85.19 7.44
N LEU A 626 -91.58 84.93 6.18
CA LEU A 626 -92.32 85.36 4.99
C LEU A 626 -93.73 84.73 4.89
N GLN A 627 -93.92 83.50 5.39
CA GLN A 627 -95.25 82.90 5.54
C GLN A 627 -96.07 83.60 6.62
N GLY A 628 -95.44 84.03 7.73
CA GLY A 628 -96.06 84.84 8.77
C GLY A 628 -96.49 86.23 8.26
N GLU A 629 -95.61 86.93 7.54
CA GLU A 629 -95.93 88.20 6.88
C GLU A 629 -97.04 88.03 5.84
N ARG A 630 -96.96 87.00 4.99
CA ARG A 630 -98.03 86.66 4.05
C ARG A 630 -99.35 86.35 4.76
N ALA A 631 -99.33 85.65 5.90
CA ALA A 631 -100.54 85.37 6.67
C ALA A 631 -101.12 86.65 7.29
N ALA A 632 -100.29 87.55 7.80
CA ALA A 632 -100.71 88.88 8.26
C ALA A 632 -101.36 89.67 7.12
N LEU A 633 -100.69 89.77 5.96
CA LEU A 633 -101.24 90.41 4.76
C LEU A 633 -102.52 89.72 4.25
N GLN A 634 -102.66 88.40 4.37
CA GLN A 634 -103.90 87.69 4.02
C GLN A 634 -105.04 87.97 5.02
N THR A 635 -104.74 88.19 6.31
CA THR A 635 -105.78 88.61 7.27
C THR A 635 -106.15 90.09 7.09
N GLU A 636 -105.22 90.96 6.71
CA GLU A 636 -105.49 92.35 6.33
C GLU A 636 -106.31 92.44 5.03
N VAL A 637 -105.92 91.73 3.98
CA VAL A 637 -106.71 91.59 2.73
C VAL A 637 -108.08 90.96 3.03
N GLY A 638 -108.18 90.04 3.99
CA GLY A 638 -109.44 89.51 4.49
C GLY A 638 -110.34 90.61 5.09
N GLN A 639 -109.80 91.44 5.99
CA GLN A 639 -110.52 92.57 6.60
C GLN A 639 -110.90 93.66 5.57
N LEU A 640 -110.06 93.89 4.56
CA LEU A 640 -110.39 94.78 3.44
C LEU A 640 -111.47 94.17 2.54
N SER A 641 -111.46 92.84 2.34
CA SER A 641 -112.47 92.13 1.56
C SER A 641 -113.83 92.06 2.28
N THR A 642 -113.89 91.97 3.62
CA THR A 642 -115.17 92.07 4.35
C THR A 642 -115.73 93.48 4.24
N ARG A 643 -114.91 94.52 4.45
CA ARG A 643 -115.31 95.93 4.23
C ARG A 643 -115.79 96.20 2.80
N LEU A 644 -115.13 95.61 1.80
CA LEU A 644 -115.55 95.73 0.40
C LEU A 644 -116.82 94.92 0.10
N GLY A 645 -117.06 93.83 0.84
CA GLY A 645 -118.32 93.09 0.85
C GLY A 645 -119.47 93.89 1.45
N GLU A 646 -119.27 94.50 2.62
CA GLU A 646 -120.21 95.41 3.30
C GLU A 646 -120.64 96.55 2.34
N VAL A 647 -119.68 97.28 1.77
CA VAL A 647 -119.94 98.35 0.78
C VAL A 647 -120.58 97.81 -0.51
N ARG A 648 -120.30 96.57 -0.91
CA ARG A 648 -120.94 95.93 -2.06
C ARG A 648 -122.40 95.57 -1.78
N ASP A 649 -122.75 95.16 -0.57
CA ASP A 649 -124.13 94.86 -0.18
C ASP A 649 -124.94 96.15 0.07
N GLU A 650 -124.30 97.23 0.54
CA GLU A 650 -124.85 98.60 0.45
C GLU A 650 -125.14 98.99 -1.00
N LEU A 651 -124.23 98.71 -1.95
CA LEU A 651 -124.44 98.96 -3.37
C LEU A 651 -125.54 98.06 -3.98
N VAL A 652 -125.67 96.81 -3.56
CA VAL A 652 -126.74 95.89 -4.01
C VAL A 652 -128.10 96.30 -3.44
N THR A 653 -128.17 96.76 -2.19
CA THR A 653 -129.42 97.30 -1.61
C THR A 653 -129.80 98.64 -2.25
N GLN A 654 -128.85 99.51 -2.59
CA GLN A 654 -129.08 100.68 -3.44
C GLN A 654 -129.61 100.28 -4.83
N LYS A 655 -128.96 99.33 -5.52
CA LYS A 655 -129.43 98.85 -6.83
C LYS A 655 -130.80 98.17 -6.76
N ARG A 656 -131.15 97.50 -5.67
CA ARG A 656 -132.52 96.99 -5.43
C ARG A 656 -133.55 98.12 -5.30
N LYS A 657 -133.24 99.20 -4.56
CA LYS A 657 -134.09 100.40 -4.47
C LYS A 657 -134.29 101.05 -5.86
N GLN A 658 -133.22 101.21 -6.62
CA GLN A 658 -133.27 101.78 -7.98
C GLN A 658 -134.03 100.87 -8.96
N ALA A 659 -133.80 99.55 -8.94
CA ALA A 659 -134.48 98.60 -9.80
C ALA A 659 -135.99 98.45 -9.49
N ALA A 660 -136.40 98.67 -8.24
CA ALA A 660 -137.82 98.77 -7.88
C ALA A 660 -138.48 99.99 -8.55
N SER A 661 -137.82 101.15 -8.53
CA SER A 661 -138.27 102.37 -9.22
C SER A 661 -138.39 102.18 -10.74
N ILE A 662 -137.38 101.57 -11.38
CA ILE A 662 -137.40 101.27 -12.83
C ILE A 662 -138.54 100.32 -13.21
N LYS A 663 -138.86 99.32 -12.37
CA LYS A 663 -139.94 98.38 -12.62
C LYS A 663 -141.32 99.05 -12.64
N ASP A 664 -141.53 100.13 -11.89
CA ASP A 664 -142.80 100.83 -11.88
C ASP A 664 -143.00 101.70 -13.14
N LEU A 665 -141.94 102.35 -13.61
CA LEU A 665 -141.92 103.02 -14.92
C LEU A 665 -142.17 102.05 -16.08
N THR A 666 -141.63 100.81 -15.99
CA THR A 666 -141.82 99.79 -17.03
C THR A 666 -143.29 99.33 -17.15
N LYS A 667 -144.06 99.31 -16.05
CA LYS A 667 -145.50 98.93 -16.09
C LYS A 667 -146.33 99.88 -16.97
N GLN A 668 -146.04 101.18 -16.91
CA GLN A 668 -146.75 102.20 -17.68
C GLN A 668 -146.50 102.03 -19.20
N LEU A 669 -145.30 101.57 -19.58
CA LEU A 669 -144.89 101.42 -20.98
C LEU A 669 -145.50 100.18 -21.68
N ILE A 670 -145.83 99.13 -20.92
CA ILE A 670 -146.46 97.91 -21.46
C ILE A 670 -147.97 98.09 -21.70
N GLN A 671 -148.62 99.08 -21.06
CA GLN A 671 -150.06 99.31 -21.12
C GLN A 671 -150.59 99.71 -22.52
N ALA A 672 -149.70 100.08 -23.45
CA ALA A 672 -150.06 100.60 -24.77
C ALA A 672 -150.08 99.55 -25.91
N HIS A 673 -149.31 98.46 -25.83
CA HIS A 673 -148.72 97.92 -27.07
C HIS A 673 -149.34 96.66 -27.72
N LYS A 674 -150.20 95.88 -27.04
CA LYS A 674 -151.03 94.85 -27.72
C LYS A 674 -152.32 94.51 -26.96
N ARG A 675 -153.46 94.88 -27.56
CA ARG A 675 -154.84 94.43 -27.21
C ARG A 675 -155.37 93.37 -28.19
N LEU A 676 -154.48 92.71 -28.92
CA LEU A 676 -154.77 91.64 -29.89
C LEU A 676 -153.64 90.62 -29.84
N ASP A 677 -153.85 89.57 -29.06
CA ASP A 677 -153.95 88.18 -29.51
C ASP A 677 -154.43 87.34 -28.30
N GLN A 678 -155.40 86.45 -28.49
CA GLN A 678 -156.00 85.62 -27.42
C GLN A 678 -155.67 84.15 -27.64
N ALA A 679 -155.51 83.40 -26.53
CA ALA A 679 -155.39 81.93 -26.49
C ALA A 679 -154.06 81.37 -27.10
N ASP A 680 -153.51 80.23 -26.68
CA ASP A 680 -153.94 79.32 -25.61
C ASP A 680 -152.81 78.43 -25.02
N GLN A 681 -153.08 77.85 -23.84
CA GLN A 681 -152.64 76.53 -23.31
C GLN A 681 -151.15 76.09 -23.18
N ASN A 682 -150.71 76.02 -21.91
CA ASN A 682 -150.12 74.87 -21.16
C ASN A 682 -148.69 74.27 -21.36
N GLY A 683 -148.09 73.89 -20.21
CA GLY A 683 -147.00 72.90 -20.01
C GLY A 683 -145.61 73.46 -19.64
N GLY A 684 -144.79 72.88 -18.73
CA GLY A 684 -145.01 71.80 -17.75
C GLY A 684 -143.71 71.26 -17.08
N CYS A 685 -143.80 70.88 -15.78
CA CYS A 685 -142.93 70.02 -14.93
C CYS A 685 -141.42 70.32 -14.66
N ASP A 686 -140.89 69.60 -13.67
CA ASP A 686 -139.57 69.70 -13.01
C ASP A 686 -138.40 68.94 -13.69
N ARG A 687 -137.15 69.21 -13.27
CA ARG A 687 -136.16 68.14 -12.98
C ARG A 687 -134.95 68.56 -12.10
N GLU A 688 -134.28 67.54 -11.55
CA GLU A 688 -133.19 67.58 -10.55
C GLU A 688 -131.76 67.64 -11.15
N GLY A 689 -130.74 67.71 -10.27
CA GLY A 689 -129.34 67.40 -10.58
C GLY A 689 -128.43 67.32 -9.34
N SER A 690 -128.19 66.11 -8.80
CA SER A 690 -127.44 65.86 -7.55
C SER A 690 -126.12 65.11 -7.76
N SER A 691 -125.11 65.35 -6.89
CA SER A 691 -124.03 64.38 -6.56
C SER A 691 -123.23 64.79 -5.31
N MET A 692 -122.61 63.84 -4.59
CA MET A 692 -121.85 64.05 -3.32
C MET A 692 -120.78 62.97 -3.05
N GLY A 693 -119.77 63.29 -2.22
CA GLY A 693 -118.77 62.36 -1.60
C GLY A 693 -117.40 63.06 -1.39
N SER A 694 -116.61 63.00 -0.30
CA SER A 694 -116.43 62.12 0.90
C SER A 694 -115.75 60.76 0.62
N ARG A 695 -114.78 60.22 1.41
CA ARG A 695 -114.01 60.72 2.61
C ARG A 695 -112.81 59.77 2.98
N SER A 696 -111.76 60.30 3.63
CA SER A 696 -110.86 59.67 4.65
C SER A 696 -109.82 58.53 4.36
N SER A 697 -108.58 58.71 4.87
CA SER A 697 -107.68 57.76 5.61
C SER A 697 -107.09 56.48 4.93
N SER A 698 -105.92 55.88 5.28
CA SER A 698 -104.80 56.16 6.25
C SER A 698 -103.58 55.18 6.12
N SER A 699 -102.40 55.54 6.67
CA SER A 699 -101.27 54.68 7.20
C SER A 699 -100.25 53.98 6.25
N GLY A 700 -98.96 53.82 6.67
CA GLY A 700 -98.09 52.69 6.17
C GLY A 700 -96.54 52.77 5.92
N ASN A 701 -95.70 53.27 6.84
CA ASN A 701 -94.25 52.96 7.11
C ASN A 701 -93.18 52.33 6.10
N THR A 702 -91.95 52.89 6.17
CA THR A 702 -90.56 52.28 6.20
C THR A 702 -89.78 51.64 5.01
N THR A 703 -88.71 52.36 4.56
CA THR A 703 -87.24 52.01 4.51
C THR A 703 -86.57 50.97 3.54
N SER A 704 -85.31 51.29 3.15
CA SER A 704 -84.12 50.45 2.79
C SER A 704 -83.86 49.79 1.41
N CYS A 705 -83.15 50.53 0.53
CA CYS A 705 -81.83 50.31 -0.13
C CYS A 705 -81.27 48.95 -0.72
N PHE A 706 -80.33 49.16 -1.68
CA PHE A 706 -79.18 48.34 -2.15
C PHE A 706 -79.27 47.36 -3.36
N PHE A 707 -78.09 47.01 -3.88
CA PHE A 707 -77.78 46.44 -5.20
C PHE A 707 -77.15 45.02 -5.10
N GLN A 708 -77.58 44.13 -6.00
CA GLN A 708 -76.82 43.15 -6.81
C GLN A 708 -75.56 42.40 -6.29
N GLN A 709 -75.56 41.08 -6.59
CA GLN A 709 -74.44 40.16 -6.96
C GLN A 709 -73.91 39.12 -5.94
N HIS A 710 -73.91 37.85 -6.39
CA HIS A 710 -73.50 36.59 -5.72
C HIS A 710 -73.54 35.43 -6.76
N LEU A 711 -72.85 34.28 -6.69
CA LEU A 711 -71.55 33.92 -6.07
C LEU A 711 -71.05 32.53 -6.58
N GLN A 712 -69.73 32.39 -6.80
CA GLN A 712 -68.87 31.18 -6.70
C GLN A 712 -69.04 29.87 -7.54
N THR A 713 -67.85 29.27 -7.71
CA THR A 713 -67.37 27.94 -8.18
C THR A 713 -67.70 26.79 -7.17
N PRO A 714 -67.24 25.49 -7.25
CA PRO A 714 -66.18 24.86 -8.09
C PRO A 714 -66.38 23.35 -8.55
N SER A 715 -65.29 22.75 -9.11
CA SER A 715 -64.78 21.37 -8.84
C SER A 715 -65.02 20.11 -9.75
N VAL A 716 -63.89 19.51 -10.19
CA VAL A 716 -63.44 18.08 -10.02
C VAL A 716 -63.70 16.95 -11.07
N MET A 717 -62.59 16.48 -11.69
CA MET A 717 -62.19 15.07 -12.09
C MET A 717 -62.99 14.24 -13.15
N VAL A 718 -62.47 13.17 -13.79
CA VAL A 718 -61.13 12.78 -14.38
C VAL A 718 -61.28 11.45 -15.20
N VAL A 719 -60.26 11.00 -15.97
CA VAL A 719 -60.18 9.79 -16.86
C VAL A 719 -61.17 9.75 -18.07
N ASP A 720 -60.95 9.05 -19.20
CA ASP A 720 -59.85 8.19 -19.70
C ASP A 720 -59.75 8.25 -21.25
N SER A 721 -58.61 7.87 -21.86
CA SER A 721 -58.49 7.55 -23.30
C SER A 721 -57.19 6.81 -23.67
N TYR A 722 -57.30 5.72 -24.43
CA TYR A 722 -56.20 4.83 -24.85
C TYR A 722 -55.69 5.16 -26.28
N PRO A 723 -54.37 5.14 -26.55
CA PRO A 723 -53.82 5.27 -27.91
C PRO A 723 -53.71 3.93 -28.67
N GLU A 724 -53.88 3.96 -29.99
CA GLU A 724 -53.77 2.80 -30.89
C GLU A 724 -52.30 2.46 -31.24
N VAL A 725 -51.97 1.17 -31.37
CA VAL A 725 -50.59 0.69 -31.61
C VAL A 725 -50.30 0.55 -33.11
N ASP A 726 -49.21 1.18 -33.57
CA ASP A 726 -48.77 1.13 -34.96
C ASP A 726 -48.31 -0.27 -35.39
N LYS A 727 -49.00 -0.79 -36.41
CA LYS A 727 -48.78 -2.12 -37.00
C LYS A 727 -47.44 -2.21 -37.75
N THR A 728 -46.88 -1.10 -38.23
CA THR A 728 -45.60 -1.08 -38.95
C THR A 728 -44.41 -1.36 -38.04
N LEU A 729 -44.36 -0.69 -36.87
CA LEU A 729 -43.34 -0.91 -35.84
C LEU A 729 -43.37 -2.35 -35.30
N LEU A 730 -44.56 -2.96 -35.21
CA LEU A 730 -44.72 -4.35 -34.82
C LEU A 730 -44.11 -5.31 -35.85
N VAL A 731 -44.37 -5.08 -37.15
CA VAL A 731 -43.77 -5.87 -38.25
C VAL A 731 -42.24 -5.69 -38.29
N GLU A 732 -41.71 -4.47 -38.13
CA GLU A 732 -40.27 -4.28 -38.04
C GLU A 732 -39.64 -5.02 -36.85
N ARG A 733 -40.31 -5.02 -35.69
CA ARG A 733 -39.83 -5.74 -34.50
C ARG A 733 -39.82 -7.24 -34.74
N ILE A 734 -40.82 -7.78 -35.42
CA ILE A 734 -40.87 -9.20 -35.83
C ILE A 734 -39.72 -9.52 -36.80
N VAL A 735 -39.48 -8.72 -37.85
CA VAL A 735 -38.39 -8.95 -38.80
C VAL A 735 -37.01 -8.82 -38.13
N ARG A 736 -36.83 -7.90 -37.19
CA ARG A 736 -35.61 -7.77 -36.38
C ARG A 736 -35.40 -8.99 -35.48
N LEU A 737 -36.45 -9.53 -34.86
CA LEU A 737 -36.38 -10.76 -34.07
C LEU A 737 -36.11 -12.00 -34.94
N GLN A 738 -36.73 -12.13 -36.12
CA GLN A 738 -36.46 -13.21 -37.06
C GLN A 738 -35.01 -13.22 -37.54
N LYS A 739 -34.43 -12.05 -37.87
CA LYS A 739 -33.00 -11.93 -38.22
C LYS A 739 -32.07 -12.26 -37.04
N ALA A 740 -32.47 -11.94 -35.80
CA ALA A 740 -31.73 -12.32 -34.61
C ALA A 740 -31.80 -13.83 -34.31
N LEU A 741 -32.95 -14.47 -34.59
CA LEU A 741 -33.13 -15.92 -34.47
C LEU A 741 -32.35 -16.68 -35.55
N ALA A 742 -32.37 -16.23 -36.81
CA ALA A 742 -31.58 -16.83 -37.89
C ALA A 742 -30.08 -16.87 -37.55
N ARG A 743 -29.51 -15.74 -37.08
CA ARG A 743 -28.10 -15.69 -36.63
C ARG A 743 -27.79 -16.59 -35.42
N LYS A 744 -28.78 -16.84 -34.55
CA LYS A 744 -28.63 -17.82 -33.46
C LYS A 744 -28.68 -19.25 -33.99
N GLN A 745 -29.54 -19.53 -34.97
CA GLN A 745 -29.63 -20.83 -35.63
C GLN A 745 -28.34 -21.17 -36.38
N GLU A 746 -27.83 -20.26 -37.21
CA GLU A 746 -26.53 -20.36 -37.89
C GLU A 746 -25.38 -20.66 -36.90
N LYS A 747 -25.37 -19.99 -35.73
CA LYS A 747 -24.38 -20.25 -34.68
C LYS A 747 -24.56 -21.61 -33.99
N MET A 748 -25.80 -22.07 -33.78
CA MET A 748 -26.05 -23.40 -33.22
C MET A 748 -25.63 -24.49 -34.20
N GLU A 749 -25.97 -24.37 -35.49
CA GLU A 749 -25.55 -25.31 -36.54
C GLU A 749 -24.02 -25.39 -36.65
N PHE A 750 -23.32 -24.25 -36.63
CA PHE A 750 -21.85 -24.22 -36.59
C PHE A 750 -21.27 -24.90 -35.33
N MET A 751 -21.86 -24.67 -34.15
CA MET A 751 -21.41 -25.33 -32.92
C MET A 751 -21.71 -26.83 -32.92
N GLU A 752 -22.84 -27.26 -33.46
CA GLU A 752 -23.17 -28.67 -33.63
C GLU A 752 -22.20 -29.38 -34.58
N ASP A 753 -21.82 -28.77 -35.70
CA ASP A 753 -20.86 -29.35 -36.63
C ASP A 753 -19.44 -29.40 -36.04
N HIS A 754 -19.03 -28.39 -35.28
CA HIS A 754 -17.77 -28.45 -34.53
C HIS A 754 -17.79 -29.56 -33.46
N ILE A 755 -18.91 -29.74 -32.75
CA ILE A 755 -19.09 -30.85 -31.79
C ILE A 755 -19.06 -32.21 -32.50
N LYS A 756 -19.68 -32.35 -33.69
CA LYS A 756 -19.61 -33.58 -34.51
C LYS A 756 -18.15 -33.89 -34.88
N GLN A 757 -17.39 -32.89 -35.35
CA GLN A 757 -15.98 -33.04 -35.68
C GLN A 757 -15.13 -33.45 -34.46
N LEU A 758 -15.30 -32.80 -33.30
CA LEU A 758 -14.64 -33.17 -32.05
C LEU A 758 -14.96 -34.62 -31.62
N VAL A 759 -16.22 -35.05 -31.73
CA VAL A 759 -16.63 -36.43 -31.42
C VAL A 759 -16.03 -37.43 -32.40
N GLU A 760 -15.91 -37.11 -33.68
CA GLU A 760 -15.23 -37.95 -34.66
C GLU A 760 -13.71 -38.01 -34.45
N GLU A 761 -13.07 -36.88 -34.10
CA GLU A 761 -11.67 -36.84 -33.71
C GLU A 761 -11.40 -37.70 -32.48
N ILE A 762 -12.21 -37.58 -31.43
CA ILE A 762 -12.12 -38.42 -30.22
C ILE A 762 -12.26 -39.89 -30.61
N ARG A 763 -13.29 -40.26 -31.39
CA ARG A 763 -13.46 -41.65 -31.87
C ARG A 763 -12.28 -42.15 -32.72
N ARG A 764 -11.66 -41.28 -33.53
CA ARG A 764 -10.46 -41.60 -34.33
C ARG A 764 -9.24 -41.80 -33.43
N LYS A 765 -9.01 -40.90 -32.48
CA LYS A 765 -7.94 -40.98 -31.46
C LYS A 765 -8.10 -42.21 -30.56
N THR A 766 -9.32 -42.54 -30.12
CA THR A 766 -9.64 -43.77 -29.37
C THR A 766 -9.38 -45.04 -30.19
N LYS A 767 -9.75 -45.06 -31.48
CA LYS A 767 -9.43 -46.20 -32.38
C LYS A 767 -7.93 -46.37 -32.59
N ILE A 768 -7.18 -45.28 -32.70
CA ILE A 768 -5.71 -45.30 -32.77
C ILE A 768 -5.15 -45.86 -31.46
N LEU A 769 -5.56 -45.33 -30.30
CA LEU A 769 -5.16 -45.84 -28.98
C LEU A 769 -5.46 -47.34 -28.81
N GLN A 770 -6.67 -47.80 -29.16
CA GLN A 770 -6.99 -49.24 -29.16
C GLN A 770 -6.09 -50.04 -30.12
N SER A 771 -5.78 -49.50 -31.30
CA SER A 771 -4.89 -50.16 -32.27
C SER A 771 -3.42 -50.16 -31.85
N TYR A 772 -2.98 -49.29 -30.94
CA TYR A 772 -1.65 -49.34 -30.33
C TYR A 772 -1.64 -50.31 -29.13
N VAL A 773 -2.62 -50.20 -28.23
CA VAL A 773 -2.78 -51.08 -27.06
C VAL A 773 -2.98 -52.56 -27.44
N LEU A 774 -3.55 -52.85 -28.62
CA LEU A 774 -3.69 -54.22 -29.15
C LEU A 774 -2.49 -54.68 -30.00
N ARG A 775 -1.48 -53.82 -30.21
CA ARG A 775 -0.33 -54.10 -31.09
C ARG A 775 1.01 -54.12 -30.35
N GLU A 776 1.11 -53.44 -29.22
CA GLU A 776 2.28 -53.51 -28.34
C GLU A 776 2.06 -54.49 -27.17
N GLU A 777 3.13 -55.17 -26.78
CA GLU A 777 3.09 -56.11 -25.65
C GLU A 777 2.93 -55.38 -24.32
N SER A 778 2.35 -56.06 -23.32
CA SER A 778 1.91 -55.48 -22.04
C SER A 778 3.08 -55.06 -21.12
N GLY A 779 3.76 -53.99 -21.52
CA GLY A 779 4.89 -53.37 -20.83
C GLY A 779 5.40 -52.10 -21.53
N ALA A 780 5.24 -51.96 -22.85
CA ALA A 780 5.79 -50.83 -23.62
C ALA A 780 5.23 -49.45 -23.25
N LEU A 781 4.03 -49.40 -22.64
CA LEU A 781 3.38 -48.18 -22.15
C LEU A 781 3.59 -47.94 -20.64
N SER A 782 4.55 -48.62 -20.00
CA SER A 782 4.98 -48.27 -18.64
C SER A 782 5.69 -46.92 -18.67
N SER A 783 5.24 -45.97 -17.85
CA SER A 783 5.99 -44.72 -17.66
C SER A 783 7.35 -45.02 -17.03
N GLU A 784 8.38 -44.25 -17.39
CA GLU A 784 9.72 -44.39 -16.80
C GLU A 784 9.71 -44.22 -15.27
N ALA A 785 8.76 -43.43 -14.72
CA ALA A 785 8.51 -43.34 -13.29
C ALA A 785 7.91 -44.64 -12.69
N SER A 786 7.05 -45.34 -13.44
CA SER A 786 6.48 -46.64 -13.05
C SER A 786 7.56 -47.73 -13.03
N ASP A 787 8.40 -47.80 -14.06
CA ASP A 787 9.49 -48.78 -14.11
C ASP A 787 10.61 -48.46 -13.10
N ASN A 788 10.93 -47.19 -12.85
CA ASN A 788 11.83 -46.80 -11.76
C ASN A 788 11.26 -47.17 -10.38
N ASN A 789 9.97 -46.97 -10.13
CA ASN A 789 9.33 -47.37 -8.87
C ASN A 789 9.28 -48.91 -8.72
N LYS A 790 8.99 -49.64 -9.80
CA LYS A 790 9.05 -51.11 -9.85
C LYS A 790 10.47 -51.63 -9.62
N ALA A 791 11.49 -50.97 -10.15
CA ALA A 791 12.90 -51.26 -9.90
C ALA A 791 13.36 -50.82 -8.49
N ALA A 792 12.73 -49.81 -7.88
CA ALA A 792 12.94 -49.43 -6.48
C ALA A 792 12.35 -50.48 -5.53
N LEU A 793 11.09 -50.90 -5.75
CA LEU A 793 10.45 -52.01 -5.03
C LEU A 793 11.25 -53.33 -5.17
N GLY A 794 11.76 -53.62 -6.37
CA GLY A 794 12.63 -54.76 -6.63
C GLY A 794 14.01 -54.69 -5.96
N ARG A 795 14.53 -53.48 -5.66
CA ARG A 795 15.81 -53.27 -4.95
C ARG A 795 15.66 -53.15 -3.43
N ARG A 796 14.54 -52.60 -2.94
CA ARG A 796 14.24 -52.39 -1.51
C ARG A 796 13.62 -53.62 -0.85
N GLY A 797 12.96 -54.48 -1.64
CA GLY A 797 12.17 -55.61 -1.16
C GLY A 797 10.87 -55.12 -0.54
N GLY A 798 9.82 -54.99 -1.34
CA GLY A 798 8.54 -54.45 -0.86
C GLY A 798 7.91 -55.24 0.30
N ILE A 799 7.33 -54.52 1.26
CA ILE A 799 6.41 -54.89 2.37
C ILE A 799 6.61 -56.28 3.01
N MET A 800 6.41 -57.38 2.27
CA MET A 800 6.68 -58.74 2.73
C MET A 800 8.14 -58.95 3.18
N ALA A 801 9.13 -58.30 2.54
CA ALA A 801 10.52 -58.41 3.00
C ALA A 801 10.75 -57.60 4.29
N SER A 802 10.10 -56.45 4.44
CA SER A 802 10.12 -55.63 5.66
C SER A 802 9.41 -56.30 6.85
N LEU A 803 8.46 -57.20 6.60
CA LEU A 803 7.80 -58.03 7.64
C LEU A 803 8.69 -59.14 8.19
N TYR A 804 9.72 -59.59 7.45
CA TYR A 804 10.64 -60.66 7.87
C TYR A 804 12.09 -60.19 8.10
N THR A 805 12.39 -58.91 7.90
CA THR A 805 13.70 -58.31 8.19
C THR A 805 13.54 -57.14 9.17
N SER A 806 14.43 -57.04 10.17
CA SER A 806 14.30 -56.10 11.28
C SER A 806 14.75 -54.67 10.92
N HIS A 807 14.17 -54.10 9.86
CA HIS A 807 14.51 -52.76 9.35
C HIS A 807 13.24 -51.90 9.18
N PRO A 808 12.92 -51.02 10.15
CA PRO A 808 11.69 -50.23 10.15
C PRO A 808 11.82 -49.00 9.23
N ALA A 809 11.67 -49.20 7.92
CA ALA A 809 11.91 -48.16 6.92
C ALA A 809 11.06 -48.30 5.64
N ASP A 810 9.76 -48.60 5.75
CA ASP A 810 8.82 -48.51 4.63
C ASP A 810 7.47 -47.92 5.06
N ALA A 811 7.14 -46.72 4.57
CA ALA A 811 5.97 -45.95 5.02
C ALA A 811 4.62 -46.56 4.58
N GLY A 812 4.65 -47.54 3.67
CA GLY A 812 3.47 -48.30 3.25
C GLY A 812 3.04 -49.42 4.21
N LEU A 813 3.85 -49.78 5.22
CA LEU A 813 3.49 -50.81 6.20
C LEU A 813 2.64 -50.22 7.34
N THR A 814 1.37 -49.95 7.05
CA THR A 814 0.40 -49.51 8.07
C THR A 814 -0.02 -50.65 8.99
N LEU A 815 -0.50 -50.31 10.19
CA LEU A 815 -0.98 -51.31 11.17
C LEU A 815 -2.11 -52.16 10.58
N ASP A 816 -3.08 -51.54 9.91
CA ASP A 816 -4.22 -52.24 9.30
C ASP A 816 -3.77 -53.24 8.22
N LEU A 817 -2.81 -52.86 7.37
CA LEU A 817 -2.24 -53.75 6.37
C LEU A 817 -1.49 -54.92 7.02
N SER A 818 -0.76 -54.68 8.12
CA SER A 818 -0.10 -55.74 8.88
C SER A 818 -1.10 -56.72 9.52
N LEU A 819 -2.26 -56.22 9.98
CA LEU A 819 -3.34 -57.02 10.54
C LEU A 819 -4.09 -57.80 9.45
N GLU A 820 -4.28 -57.23 8.26
CA GLU A 820 -4.90 -57.94 7.13
C GLU A 820 -3.96 -59.04 6.57
N ILE A 821 -2.66 -58.78 6.48
CA ILE A 821 -1.66 -59.80 6.12
C ILE A 821 -1.66 -60.94 7.15
N ASN A 822 -1.68 -60.63 8.45
CA ASN A 822 -1.79 -61.66 9.49
C ASN A 822 -3.11 -62.47 9.39
N ARG A 823 -4.26 -61.81 9.17
CA ARG A 823 -5.54 -62.51 8.93
C ARG A 823 -5.49 -63.44 7.72
N LYS A 824 -4.87 -63.01 6.61
CA LYS A 824 -4.70 -63.82 5.40
C LYS A 824 -3.75 -65.00 5.63
N LEU A 825 -2.62 -64.80 6.30
CA LEU A 825 -1.70 -65.87 6.69
C LEU A 825 -2.35 -66.88 7.64
N GLN A 826 -3.12 -66.40 8.63
CA GLN A 826 -3.88 -67.25 9.55
C GLN A 826 -4.92 -68.09 8.80
N ALA A 827 -5.70 -67.51 7.88
CA ALA A 827 -6.66 -68.25 7.07
C ALA A 827 -6.00 -69.33 6.19
N VAL A 828 -4.81 -69.07 5.63
CA VAL A 828 -4.03 -70.09 4.91
C VAL A 828 -3.51 -71.18 5.85
N LEU A 829 -3.10 -70.83 7.07
CA LEU A 829 -2.70 -71.79 8.10
C LEU A 829 -3.87 -72.68 8.54
N GLU A 830 -5.05 -72.10 8.74
CA GLU A 830 -6.29 -72.80 9.11
C GLU A 830 -6.76 -73.74 7.99
N ASP A 831 -6.77 -73.31 6.73
CA ASP A 831 -7.06 -74.18 5.58
C ASP A 831 -6.01 -75.29 5.39
N THR A 832 -4.72 -74.99 5.63
CA THR A 832 -3.63 -75.98 5.57
C THR A 832 -3.75 -77.02 6.68
N LEU A 833 -4.12 -76.59 7.90
CA LEU A 833 -4.42 -77.48 9.02
C LEU A 833 -5.69 -78.30 8.75
N LEU A 834 -6.76 -77.70 8.24
CA LEU A 834 -8.00 -78.37 7.88
C LEU A 834 -7.78 -79.42 6.78
N LYS A 835 -6.98 -79.11 5.75
CA LYS A 835 -6.54 -80.07 4.74
C LYS A 835 -5.70 -81.19 5.34
N ASN A 836 -4.75 -80.91 6.24
CA ASN A 836 -3.95 -81.95 6.92
C ASN A 836 -4.80 -82.86 7.82
N ILE A 837 -5.76 -82.30 8.56
CA ILE A 837 -6.72 -83.04 9.38
C ILE A 837 -7.61 -83.91 8.49
N THR A 838 -8.11 -83.36 7.37
CA THR A 838 -8.95 -84.08 6.40
C THR A 838 -8.17 -85.22 5.71
N LEU A 839 -6.90 -84.98 5.34
CA LEU A 839 -6.01 -86.00 4.79
C LEU A 839 -5.74 -87.11 5.81
N LYS A 840 -5.32 -86.80 7.04
CA LYS A 840 -5.14 -87.79 8.12
C LYS A 840 -6.43 -88.55 8.46
N ALA A 841 -7.57 -87.88 8.43
CA ALA A 841 -8.88 -88.54 8.58
C ALA A 841 -9.16 -89.50 7.42
N SER A 842 -8.84 -89.12 6.18
CA SER A 842 -8.97 -89.98 5.00
C SER A 842 -8.02 -91.19 5.04
N GLU A 843 -6.77 -91.01 5.48
CA GLU A 843 -5.80 -92.09 5.68
C GLU A 843 -6.23 -93.03 6.79
N THR A 844 -6.74 -92.50 7.91
CA THR A 844 -7.28 -93.30 9.02
C THR A 844 -8.52 -94.08 8.56
N LYS A 845 -9.36 -93.50 7.71
CA LYS A 845 -10.52 -94.15 7.10
C LYS A 845 -10.11 -95.24 6.10
N ARG A 846 -9.06 -95.01 5.28
CA ARG A 846 -8.43 -96.06 4.45
C ARG A 846 -7.85 -97.20 5.29
N ARG A 847 -7.09 -96.91 6.34
CA ARG A 847 -6.54 -97.94 7.25
C ARG A 847 -7.66 -98.77 7.90
N ARG A 848 -8.75 -98.14 8.35
CA ARG A 848 -9.95 -98.85 8.85
C ARG A 848 -10.68 -99.69 7.79
N LEU A 849 -10.57 -99.36 6.50
CA LEU A 849 -11.11 -100.14 5.39
C LEU A 849 -10.22 -101.32 4.97
N ILE A 850 -8.90 -101.24 5.21
CA ILE A 850 -7.93 -102.30 4.87
C ILE A 850 -7.91 -103.41 5.94
N ILE A 851 -8.06 -103.07 7.22
CA ILE A 851 -7.99 -104.03 8.34
C ILE A 851 -9.00 -105.20 8.20
N PRO A 852 -10.29 -104.99 7.82
CA PRO A 852 -11.24 -106.09 7.60
C PRO A 852 -10.82 -107.07 6.49
N GLN A 853 -10.16 -106.61 5.43
CA GLN A 853 -9.69 -107.50 4.36
C GLN A 853 -8.49 -108.33 4.80
N HIS A 854 -7.55 -107.76 5.56
CA HIS A 854 -6.39 -108.52 6.05
C HIS A 854 -6.76 -109.66 6.99
N TYR A 855 -7.78 -109.49 7.85
CA TYR A 855 -8.30 -110.57 8.69
C TYR A 855 -9.14 -111.61 7.92
N SER A 856 -9.80 -111.21 6.83
CA SER A 856 -10.54 -112.15 5.98
C SER A 856 -9.62 -113.12 5.25
N SER A 857 -8.44 -112.65 4.79
CA SER A 857 -7.46 -113.48 4.07
C SER A 857 -6.60 -114.38 4.97
N GLN A 858 -6.66 -114.24 6.30
CA GLN A 858 -5.94 -115.10 7.25
C GLN A 858 -6.78 -116.27 7.82
N LEU A 859 -8.01 -116.44 7.33
CA LEU A 859 -8.94 -117.53 7.71
C LEU A 859 -9.15 -118.56 6.58
N LEU A 860 -8.29 -118.53 5.56
CA LEU A 860 -8.39 -119.35 4.34
C LEU A 860 -7.04 -119.96 3.89
N SER A 861 -6.11 -120.12 4.84
CA SER A 861 -4.84 -120.85 4.72
C SER A 861 -4.49 -121.53 6.04
#